data_AF-A0A9N8DGD3-F1
#
_entry.id   AF-A0A9N8DGD3-F1
#
_cell.length_a   1.000
_cell.length_b   1.000
_cell.length_c   1.000
_cell.angle_alpha   90.00
_cell.angle_beta   90.00
_cell.angle_gamma   90.00
#
_symmetry.space_group_name_H-M   'P 1'
#
loop_
_entity.id
_entity.type
_entity.pdbx_description
1 polymer ?
#
loop_
_entity_poly.entity_id
_entity_poly.type
_entity_poly.pdbx_seq_one_letter_code
_entity_poly.pdbx_strand_id
1 'polypeptide(L)'
;MSSSLSPSTSPISLPRGRRKRAYYWFICILLSLLALLFPSEITKSAQLKNGGIVFSFNTSTSVRLNLERGGTQPIKAGTDANADAGSSARGLSAMNGTANEALIDNNTTLSLVTSFWADSPAARKGIHRQEMEGAMLNNINNPHFDQVIVFLDGANWESNCTHFKDRMKQLLQEFNEKMGGNLVHGAYHQNSKKGNRPVLDCVNIRYQPHYHELFNHATGGHVTGEIVIVANADQAFDDTVRWAKYIKQNTILVLPTWGFHKDATPSPVKEHFRFVLGNESKGYQQGISNKCNDYETKSWDSYVFPKKLLQGRVNRESFMRKTTNKRKLGPFLTNEPDAERAALWGLMQSTGDVGGMDFNGCSVIRSWHLHDSPNFHMRRYGLWHQNSAAKSHNVPGPYRLPANPIQDAFASEPVFQNVPTSYGSKPVILPPAKPGSLSLVTSYWAQPPEEQSKNTLHRLEIEVTILNNLNNPYFDQVVVILDGATTSCNCLHFKERMAEHAAKYNQFMGIDVNSTDYKSQKRAVLDCVDVWVGQPNYFDMFMYATNPGLITSEIVIVANADQAFDESVQWAKHIKNTTVLALPTWGLNMDRVPSPTKDHFIFIHGTSSTEYKTEIPPRCKEGEKSWDAYVFHRKLVAGRLHPESFKRPTVHWATSRRRDSAFFKMNEMGGENAGLWALMEGLPEAMDVNGCTVIQTWHFHGAPKMHAHELNEEYWYWDRKDPKKYGFRVPRPYRLPALDSANVTASFSIAPPQKAALQLTPAERREIKERMKKKCEKKVNVDARAKRKKLSPKELAEAMRDCLGIDEEELD
;
A
#
# COMPACT_ATOMS: atom_id res chain seq x y z
N MET A 1 -23.59 36.78 33.16
CA MET A 1 -22.59 37.86 33.13
C MET A 1 -21.25 37.25 33.50
N SER A 2 -20.30 37.19 32.56
CA SER A 2 -18.98 36.60 32.76
C SER A 2 -17.93 37.48 32.08
N SER A 3 -16.79 37.62 32.75
CA SER A 3 -15.73 38.57 32.44
C SER A 3 -14.81 38.10 31.31
N SER A 4 -14.25 39.06 30.57
CA SER A 4 -12.99 38.86 29.85
C SER A 4 -12.06 40.04 30.16
N LEU A 5 -10.84 39.73 30.59
CA LEU A 5 -9.76 40.69 30.84
C LEU A 5 -8.75 40.56 29.70
N SER A 6 -8.35 41.68 29.12
CA SER A 6 -7.31 41.75 28.09
C SER A 6 -6.15 42.62 28.59
N PRO A 7 -4.92 42.09 28.73
CA PRO A 7 -3.77 42.91 29.09
C PRO A 7 -3.13 43.54 27.83
N SER A 8 -3.02 44.87 27.83
CA SER A 8 -2.23 45.63 26.86
C SER A 8 -0.73 45.41 27.07
N THR A 9 0.03 45.21 25.99
CA THR A 9 1.50 45.33 26.04
C THR A 9 2.03 46.17 24.86
N SER A 10 2.73 47.24 25.18
CA SER A 10 3.39 48.13 24.22
C SER A 10 4.84 47.68 23.99
N PRO A 11 5.35 47.59 22.74
CA PRO A 11 6.73 47.19 22.50
C PRO A 11 7.71 48.37 22.66
N ILE A 12 8.68 48.20 23.56
CA ILE A 12 9.81 49.14 23.76
C ILE A 12 10.81 48.98 22.60
N SER A 13 11.16 50.07 21.92
CA SER A 13 12.16 50.08 20.86
C SER A 13 13.60 50.17 21.39
N LEU A 14 14.49 49.28 20.93
CA LEU A 14 15.94 49.35 21.22
C LEU A 14 16.76 49.93 20.06
N PRO A 15 17.87 50.68 20.30
CA PRO A 15 18.58 51.41 19.24
C PRO A 15 19.36 50.54 18.24
N ARG A 16 19.50 51.05 17.01
CA ARG A 16 20.11 50.40 15.84
C ARG A 16 21.57 49.90 16.02
N GLY A 17 22.28 50.30 17.07
CA GLY A 17 23.67 49.91 17.32
C GLY A 17 23.89 48.42 17.68
N ARG A 18 22.91 47.73 18.28
CA ARG A 18 23.11 46.35 18.77
C ARG A 18 23.13 45.27 17.66
N ARG A 19 22.49 45.50 16.51
CA ARG A 19 22.42 44.49 15.41
C ARG A 19 23.78 44.16 14.79
N LYS A 20 24.67 45.15 14.63
CA LYS A 20 26.04 44.90 14.14
C LYS A 20 26.85 44.04 15.13
N ARG A 21 26.72 44.29 16.44
CA ARG A 21 27.42 43.49 17.47
C ARG A 21 26.95 42.04 17.48
N ALA A 22 25.64 41.78 17.39
CA ALA A 22 25.11 40.41 17.31
C ALA A 22 25.63 39.63 16.09
N TYR A 23 25.74 40.30 14.93
CA TYR A 23 26.26 39.67 13.70
C TYR A 23 27.75 39.28 13.82
N TYR A 24 28.59 40.17 14.37
CA TYR A 24 29.99 39.83 14.67
C TYR A 24 30.10 38.72 15.74
N TRP A 25 29.24 38.72 16.76
CA TRP A 25 29.23 37.67 17.78
C TRP A 25 28.90 36.30 17.19
N PHE A 26 27.93 36.24 16.28
CA PHE A 26 27.56 35.00 15.58
C PHE A 26 28.69 34.46 14.70
N ILE A 27 29.40 35.33 13.99
CA ILE A 27 30.59 34.94 13.20
C ILE A 27 31.71 34.41 14.11
N CYS A 28 31.97 35.05 15.25
CA CYS A 28 32.97 34.56 16.21
C CYS A 28 32.58 33.20 16.81
N ILE A 29 31.31 32.97 17.14
CA ILE A 29 30.83 31.66 17.62
C ILE A 29 31.03 30.58 16.54
N LEU A 30 30.68 30.88 15.29
CA LEU A 30 30.81 29.94 14.18
C LEU A 30 32.28 29.56 13.92
N LEU A 31 33.19 30.54 14.01
CA LEU A 31 34.64 30.31 13.89
C LEU A 31 35.19 29.49 15.06
N SER A 32 34.75 29.73 16.29
CA SER A 32 35.14 28.93 17.47
C SER A 32 34.63 27.49 17.41
N LEU A 33 33.40 27.27 16.91
CA LEU A 33 32.85 25.93 16.68
C LEU A 33 33.63 25.17 15.60
N LEU A 34 34.00 25.83 14.49
CA LEU A 34 34.83 25.22 13.45
C LEU A 34 36.24 24.89 13.95
N ALA A 35 36.84 25.72 14.80
CA ALA A 35 38.14 25.44 15.43
C ALA A 35 38.08 24.25 16.41
N LEU A 36 36.96 24.07 17.13
CA LEU A 36 36.75 22.93 18.03
C LEU A 36 36.51 21.61 17.28
N LEU A 37 35.87 21.66 16.11
CA LEU A 37 35.55 20.47 15.31
C LEU A 37 36.74 19.96 14.47
N PHE A 38 37.69 20.83 14.10
CA PHE A 38 38.82 20.49 13.23
C PHE A 38 40.19 20.97 13.77
N PRO A 39 40.59 20.60 15.01
CA PRO A 39 41.77 21.14 15.68
C PRO A 39 43.11 20.77 15.01
N SER A 40 43.14 19.77 14.11
CA SER A 40 44.36 19.27 13.46
C SER A 40 44.59 19.78 12.03
N GLU A 41 43.64 20.48 11.40
CA GLU A 41 43.72 20.80 9.96
C GLU A 41 43.85 22.29 9.60
N ILE A 42 43.65 23.20 10.57
CA ILE A 42 43.71 24.66 10.33
C ILE A 42 45.06 25.22 10.79
N THR A 43 46.08 25.19 9.91
CA THR A 43 47.43 25.73 10.21
C THR A 43 47.90 26.88 9.32
N LYS A 44 47.12 27.30 8.29
CA LYS A 44 47.48 28.45 7.43
C LYS A 44 46.33 29.44 7.25
N SER A 45 46.71 30.72 7.20
CA SER A 45 45.83 31.89 7.41
C SER A 45 44.66 32.02 6.43
N ALA A 46 43.51 32.46 6.95
CA ALA A 46 42.48 33.08 6.11
C ALA A 46 42.97 34.45 5.61
N GLN A 47 42.80 34.74 4.31
CA GLN A 47 43.13 36.05 3.73
C GLN A 47 41.88 36.68 3.08
N LEU A 48 41.72 38.00 3.25
CA LEU A 48 40.76 38.80 2.49
C LEU A 48 41.38 39.16 1.13
N LYS A 49 40.76 38.74 0.02
CA LYS A 49 41.18 39.13 -1.34
C LYS A 49 39.98 39.36 -2.24
N ASN A 50 39.88 40.59 -2.78
CA ASN A 50 38.87 41.04 -3.75
C ASN A 50 37.43 40.72 -3.30
N GLY A 51 37.00 41.28 -2.16
CA GLY A 51 35.61 41.20 -1.70
C GLY A 51 35.16 39.83 -1.15
N GLY A 52 36.06 38.85 -1.08
CA GLY A 52 35.78 37.53 -0.51
C GLY A 52 36.83 37.09 0.52
N ILE A 53 36.45 36.13 1.36
CA ILE A 53 37.35 35.41 2.26
C ILE A 53 37.76 34.11 1.57
N VAL A 54 39.06 33.84 1.54
CA VAL A 54 39.62 32.59 0.98
C VAL A 54 40.21 31.76 2.12
N PHE A 55 39.80 30.50 2.18
CA PHE A 55 40.38 29.48 3.07
C PHE A 55 41.24 28.53 2.24
N SER A 56 42.42 28.19 2.77
CA SER A 56 43.38 27.27 2.15
C SER A 56 43.66 26.12 3.10
N PHE A 57 43.33 24.90 2.68
CA PHE A 57 43.53 23.69 3.47
C PHE A 57 44.82 22.99 3.05
N ASN A 58 45.24 21.96 3.80
CA ASN A 58 46.50 21.26 3.55
C ASN A 58 46.40 20.21 2.41
N THR A 59 45.19 19.96 1.91
CA THR A 59 44.93 19.32 0.62
C THR A 59 44.64 20.41 -0.43
N SER A 60 44.80 20.11 -1.72
CA SER A 60 44.77 21.06 -2.85
C SER A 60 43.39 21.70 -3.17
N THR A 61 42.51 21.78 -2.16
CA THR A 61 41.16 22.34 -2.26
C THR A 61 41.14 23.75 -1.64
N SER A 62 40.67 24.75 -2.40
CA SER A 62 40.44 26.10 -1.89
C SER A 62 38.97 26.46 -1.98
N VAL A 63 38.44 27.10 -0.93
CA VAL A 63 37.03 27.52 -0.86
C VAL A 63 36.99 29.04 -0.83
N ARG A 64 36.22 29.63 -1.75
CA ARG A 64 36.09 31.08 -1.93
C ARG A 64 34.64 31.50 -1.76
N LEU A 65 34.37 32.35 -0.77
CA LEU A 65 33.06 32.96 -0.55
C LEU A 65 33.04 34.35 -1.19
N ASN A 66 32.24 34.54 -2.24
CA ASN A 66 32.04 35.82 -2.90
C ASN A 66 30.82 36.54 -2.29
N LEU A 67 30.97 37.83 -2.01
CA LEU A 67 29.87 38.72 -1.60
C LEU A 67 29.45 39.57 -2.80
N GLU A 68 28.34 39.23 -3.45
CA GLU A 68 27.77 40.07 -4.50
C GLU A 68 27.13 41.33 -3.94
N ARG A 69 27.34 42.45 -4.64
CA ARG A 69 26.99 43.80 -4.21
C ARG A 69 25.96 44.36 -5.18
N GLY A 70 24.67 44.29 -4.82
CA GLY A 70 23.57 44.77 -5.66
C GLY A 70 23.72 46.25 -6.00
N GLY A 71 23.84 46.56 -7.29
CA GLY A 71 24.00 47.92 -7.81
C GLY A 71 22.68 48.67 -7.95
N THR A 72 22.71 49.97 -7.65
CA THR A 72 21.65 50.94 -7.91
C THR A 72 21.92 51.73 -9.21
N GLN A 73 20.87 52.24 -9.87
CA GLN A 73 20.83 53.50 -10.69
C GLN A 73 19.35 53.72 -11.19
N PRO A 74 18.92 54.95 -11.59
CA PRO A 74 17.68 55.51 -11.01
C PRO A 74 16.71 56.30 -11.94
N ILE A 75 15.56 56.74 -11.37
CA ILE A 75 14.72 57.94 -11.75
C ILE A 75 13.93 57.82 -13.09
N LYS A 76 12.61 58.10 -13.22
CA LYS A 76 11.77 59.22 -12.75
C LYS A 76 10.39 58.82 -12.14
N ALA A 77 9.74 59.82 -11.53
CA ALA A 77 8.52 59.72 -10.73
C ALA A 77 7.20 59.91 -11.52
N GLY A 78 6.12 59.41 -10.94
CA GLY A 78 4.72 59.78 -11.18
C GLY A 78 3.93 59.46 -9.89
N THR A 79 3.16 60.43 -9.39
CA THR A 79 2.45 60.36 -8.10
C THR A 79 1.00 59.89 -8.29
N ASP A 80 0.51 58.96 -7.46
CA ASP A 80 -0.44 59.27 -6.38
C ASP A 80 -1.04 58.01 -5.72
N ALA A 81 -1.66 58.20 -4.56
CA ALA A 81 -1.94 57.16 -3.56
C ALA A 81 -3.15 56.26 -3.85
N ASN A 82 -3.08 54.98 -3.43
CA ASN A 82 -3.82 54.53 -2.24
C ASN A 82 -3.43 53.12 -1.72
N ALA A 83 -3.93 52.84 -0.50
CA ALA A 83 -3.44 51.92 0.51
C ALA A 83 -3.51 50.37 0.29
N ASP A 84 -2.60 49.72 1.02
CA ASP A 84 -2.76 48.50 1.85
C ASP A 84 -2.64 47.05 1.31
N ALA A 85 -2.09 46.23 2.22
CA ALA A 85 -1.75 44.80 2.17
C ALA A 85 -0.68 44.38 1.13
N GLY A 86 0.26 43.49 1.45
CA GLY A 86 0.50 42.76 2.70
C GLY A 86 1.45 41.57 2.46
N SER A 87 2.57 41.55 3.17
CA SER A 87 3.56 40.45 3.28
C SER A 87 2.96 39.03 3.40
N SER A 88 3.63 37.92 3.08
CA SER A 88 4.95 37.68 2.47
C SER A 88 5.12 36.17 2.23
N ALA A 89 5.47 35.76 1.01
CA ALA A 89 6.06 34.45 0.75
C ALA A 89 7.58 34.58 0.62
N ARG A 90 8.36 33.90 1.48
CA ARG A 90 9.73 33.44 1.18
C ARG A 90 10.34 32.55 2.28
N GLY A 91 11.02 31.48 1.84
CA GLY A 91 11.66 30.45 2.67
C GLY A 91 11.64 29.09 1.95
N LEU A 92 12.28 28.98 0.77
CA LEU A 92 13.61 28.35 0.61
C LEU A 92 13.59 26.88 1.10
N SER A 93 13.46 25.86 0.24
CA SER A 93 14.38 25.45 -0.85
C SER A 93 15.85 25.47 -0.46
N ALA A 94 16.39 24.31 -0.06
CA ALA A 94 17.57 23.68 -0.68
C ALA A 94 17.98 22.38 0.04
N MET A 95 17.61 21.22 -0.52
CA MET A 95 18.40 19.98 -0.37
C MET A 95 18.37 19.22 -1.70
N ASN A 96 19.43 19.36 -2.49
CA ASN A 96 19.64 18.57 -3.69
C ASN A 96 20.06 17.15 -3.29
N GLY A 97 19.13 16.20 -3.40
CA GLY A 97 19.43 14.77 -3.43
C GLY A 97 19.10 14.24 -4.83
N THR A 98 20.10 14.18 -5.71
CA THR A 98 19.93 13.60 -7.05
C THR A 98 19.85 12.07 -6.95
N ALA A 99 18.64 11.56 -6.81
CA ALA A 99 18.32 10.17 -7.11
C ALA A 99 17.81 10.09 -8.56
N ASN A 100 18.21 9.05 -9.29
CA ASN A 100 17.88 8.90 -10.71
C ASN A 100 16.38 8.72 -10.94
N GLU A 101 15.69 9.77 -11.40
CA GLU A 101 14.53 9.59 -12.28
C GLU A 101 15.02 8.90 -13.55
N ALA A 102 14.93 7.57 -13.60
CA ALA A 102 15.10 6.83 -14.84
C ALA A 102 14.13 7.39 -15.88
N LEU A 103 14.59 7.54 -17.14
CA LEU A 103 13.90 8.29 -18.19
C LEU A 103 12.39 7.96 -18.24
N ILE A 104 11.57 8.91 -17.78
CA ILE A 104 10.22 9.07 -18.29
C ILE A 104 10.38 9.38 -19.77
N ASP A 105 9.87 8.51 -20.65
CA ASP A 105 9.79 8.84 -22.07
C ASP A 105 8.70 9.90 -22.28
N ASN A 106 9.11 11.16 -22.05
CA ASN A 106 8.26 12.34 -22.15
C ASN A 106 7.76 12.60 -23.59
N ASN A 107 8.14 11.76 -24.56
CA ASN A 107 7.76 11.89 -25.96
C ASN A 107 6.49 11.09 -26.32
N THR A 108 6.12 10.05 -25.55
CA THR A 108 4.91 9.28 -25.85
C THR A 108 3.68 10.17 -25.76
N THR A 109 2.95 10.33 -26.87
CA THR A 109 1.73 11.16 -26.94
C THR A 109 0.48 10.36 -26.65
N LEU A 110 -0.50 10.98 -25.98
CA LEU A 110 -1.77 10.39 -25.59
C LEU A 110 -2.96 11.18 -26.17
N SER A 111 -3.79 10.53 -26.98
CA SER A 111 -5.03 11.12 -27.50
C SER A 111 -6.26 10.48 -26.86
N LEU A 112 -7.23 11.30 -26.43
CA LEU A 112 -8.60 10.86 -26.19
C LEU A 112 -9.42 10.97 -27.49
N VAL A 113 -10.20 9.94 -27.80
CA VAL A 113 -11.12 9.87 -28.94
C VAL A 113 -12.50 9.50 -28.41
N THR A 114 -13.51 10.32 -28.73
CA THR A 114 -14.86 10.12 -28.22
C THR A 114 -15.93 10.66 -29.18
N SER A 115 -17.19 10.26 -28.97
CA SER A 115 -18.36 10.74 -29.74
C SER A 115 -19.28 11.59 -28.88
N PHE A 116 -19.73 12.72 -29.42
CA PHE A 116 -20.65 13.66 -28.76
C PHE A 116 -21.76 14.03 -29.76
N TRP A 117 -23.03 14.12 -29.35
CA TRP A 117 -24.07 14.50 -30.31
C TRP A 117 -24.08 15.99 -30.64
N ALA A 118 -24.46 16.34 -31.86
CA ALA A 118 -24.71 17.70 -32.29
C ALA A 118 -25.87 18.28 -31.48
N ASP A 119 -25.64 19.48 -31.00
CA ASP A 119 -26.55 20.25 -30.18
C ASP A 119 -27.87 20.53 -30.90
N SER A 120 -28.95 20.60 -30.11
CA SER A 120 -30.18 21.27 -30.52
C SER A 120 -30.53 22.30 -29.43
N PRO A 121 -31.14 23.45 -29.76
CA PRO A 121 -31.41 24.48 -28.76
C PRO A 121 -32.21 23.99 -27.52
N ALA A 122 -33.00 22.93 -27.68
CA ALA A 122 -33.70 22.27 -26.58
C ALA A 122 -32.81 21.31 -25.76
N ALA A 123 -31.84 20.63 -26.39
CA ALA A 123 -30.94 19.69 -25.73
C ALA A 123 -29.94 20.37 -24.76
N ARG A 124 -29.60 21.66 -24.99
CA ARG A 124 -28.71 22.47 -24.12
C ARG A 124 -29.07 22.47 -22.63
N LYS A 125 -30.35 22.30 -22.31
CA LYS A 125 -30.86 22.32 -20.92
C LYS A 125 -31.04 20.92 -20.31
N GLY A 126 -30.72 19.86 -21.05
CA GLY A 126 -30.79 18.50 -20.52
C GLY A 126 -29.62 18.24 -19.57
N ILE A 127 -29.90 17.71 -18.37
CA ILE A 127 -28.87 17.35 -17.37
C ILE A 127 -27.80 16.45 -18.01
N HIS A 128 -28.19 15.43 -18.77
CA HIS A 128 -27.26 14.54 -19.48
C HIS A 128 -26.28 15.28 -20.43
N ARG A 129 -26.74 16.33 -21.13
CA ARG A 129 -25.88 17.18 -21.96
C ARG A 129 -24.81 17.89 -21.11
N GLN A 130 -25.22 18.41 -19.95
CA GLN A 130 -24.36 19.12 -19.01
C GLN A 130 -23.37 18.18 -18.31
N GLU A 131 -23.76 16.93 -18.03
CA GLU A 131 -22.85 15.90 -17.53
C GLU A 131 -21.71 15.68 -18.54
N MET A 132 -22.02 15.48 -19.81
CA MET A 132 -20.99 15.28 -20.84
C MET A 132 -20.17 16.55 -21.14
N GLU A 133 -20.77 17.75 -21.09
CA GLU A 133 -20.00 19.00 -21.12
C GLU A 133 -19.01 19.10 -19.93
N GLY A 134 -19.41 18.64 -18.74
CA GLY A 134 -18.54 18.55 -17.56
C GLY A 134 -17.39 17.53 -17.70
N ALA A 135 -17.69 16.33 -18.21
CA ALA A 135 -16.69 15.31 -18.47
C ALA A 135 -15.68 15.74 -19.55
N MET A 136 -16.18 16.34 -20.63
CA MET A 136 -15.37 16.92 -21.71
C MET A 136 -14.47 18.06 -21.18
N LEU A 137 -15.02 18.98 -20.37
CA LEU A 137 -14.27 20.08 -19.78
C LEU A 137 -13.16 19.58 -18.83
N ASN A 138 -13.41 18.51 -18.08
CA ASN A 138 -12.39 17.84 -17.27
C ASN A 138 -11.26 17.31 -18.17
N ASN A 139 -11.59 16.59 -19.24
CA ASN A 139 -10.58 15.97 -20.13
C ASN A 139 -9.75 17.01 -20.90
N ILE A 140 -10.37 18.11 -21.33
CA ILE A 140 -9.65 19.26 -21.96
C ILE A 140 -8.73 19.98 -20.96
N ASN A 141 -8.98 19.86 -19.65
CA ASN A 141 -8.10 20.41 -18.61
C ASN A 141 -7.09 19.40 -18.04
N ASN A 142 -7.19 18.10 -18.37
CA ASN A 142 -6.28 17.09 -17.86
C ASN A 142 -4.93 17.18 -18.61
N PRO A 143 -3.81 17.50 -17.92
CA PRO A 143 -2.53 17.83 -18.54
C PRO A 143 -1.79 16.60 -19.11
N HIS A 144 -2.36 15.40 -19.00
CA HIS A 144 -1.77 14.17 -19.49
C HIS A 144 -2.25 13.77 -20.89
N PHE A 145 -3.35 14.37 -21.37
CA PHE A 145 -3.72 14.30 -22.78
C PHE A 145 -2.93 15.33 -23.60
N ASP A 146 -2.39 14.90 -24.73
CA ASP A 146 -1.81 15.80 -25.73
C ASP A 146 -2.90 16.30 -26.71
N GLN A 147 -3.96 15.50 -26.88
CA GLN A 147 -5.06 15.77 -27.80
C GLN A 147 -6.39 15.19 -27.29
N VAL A 148 -7.50 15.88 -27.54
CA VAL A 148 -8.87 15.37 -27.35
C VAL A 148 -9.62 15.54 -28.66
N ILE A 149 -10.12 14.45 -29.24
CA ILE A 149 -10.85 14.45 -30.51
C ILE A 149 -12.30 14.07 -30.27
N VAL A 150 -13.21 14.91 -30.79
CA VAL A 150 -14.65 14.70 -30.70
C VAL A 150 -15.25 14.41 -32.07
N PHE A 151 -15.83 13.23 -32.23
CA PHE A 151 -16.68 12.89 -33.36
C PHE A 151 -18.09 13.40 -33.08
N LEU A 152 -18.44 14.53 -33.69
CA LEU A 152 -19.70 15.22 -33.45
C LEU A 152 -20.80 14.60 -34.33
N ASP A 153 -21.64 13.75 -33.74
CA ASP A 153 -22.74 13.07 -34.45
C ASP A 153 -23.92 13.99 -34.78
N GLY A 154 -24.71 13.67 -35.80
CA GLY A 154 -25.83 14.52 -36.23
C GLY A 154 -25.43 15.92 -36.71
N ALA A 155 -24.14 16.15 -36.99
CA ALA A 155 -23.61 17.48 -37.29
C ALA A 155 -24.26 18.08 -38.55
N ASN A 156 -24.68 19.33 -38.41
CA ASN A 156 -25.41 20.11 -39.42
C ASN A 156 -24.98 21.58 -39.38
N TRP A 157 -25.58 22.44 -40.20
CA TRP A 157 -25.17 23.85 -40.31
C TRP A 157 -25.47 24.67 -39.04
N GLU A 158 -26.53 24.34 -38.27
CA GLU A 158 -26.85 24.97 -36.98
C GLU A 158 -26.01 24.42 -35.82
N SER A 159 -25.51 23.19 -35.92
CA SER A 159 -24.68 22.56 -34.91
C SER A 159 -23.57 21.71 -35.52
N ASN A 160 -22.37 22.28 -35.55
CA ASN A 160 -21.16 21.71 -36.12
C ASN A 160 -19.97 21.90 -35.18
N CYS A 161 -18.82 21.36 -35.57
CA CYS A 161 -17.57 21.43 -34.82
C CYS A 161 -17.07 22.84 -34.50
N THR A 162 -17.42 23.89 -35.27
CA THR A 162 -17.10 25.27 -34.90
C THR A 162 -17.92 25.67 -33.67
N HIS A 163 -19.24 25.47 -33.72
CA HIS A 163 -20.14 25.77 -32.59
C HIS A 163 -19.79 24.95 -31.34
N PHE A 164 -19.42 23.67 -31.50
CA PHE A 164 -18.94 22.83 -30.40
C PHE A 164 -17.62 23.33 -29.80
N LYS A 165 -16.61 23.63 -30.63
CA LYS A 165 -15.32 24.17 -30.16
C LYS A 165 -15.51 25.51 -29.45
N ASP A 166 -16.38 26.39 -29.95
CA ASP A 166 -16.65 27.69 -29.33
C ASP A 166 -17.43 27.55 -28.01
N ARG A 167 -18.39 26.62 -27.93
CA ARG A 167 -19.06 26.25 -26.66
C ARG A 167 -18.07 25.75 -25.61
N MET A 168 -17.13 24.85 -25.98
CA MET A 168 -16.13 24.34 -25.04
C MET A 168 -15.11 25.42 -24.63
N LYS A 169 -14.72 26.34 -25.54
CA LYS A 169 -13.90 27.52 -25.18
C LYS A 169 -14.63 28.42 -24.18
N GLN A 170 -15.92 28.70 -24.41
CA GLN A 170 -16.74 29.53 -23.52
C GLN A 170 -16.82 28.90 -22.12
N LEU A 171 -17.21 27.62 -22.01
CA LEU A 171 -17.25 26.89 -20.74
C LEU A 171 -15.90 26.91 -20.02
N LEU A 172 -14.80 26.75 -20.76
CA LEU A 172 -13.46 26.81 -20.21
C LEU A 172 -13.10 28.21 -19.71
N GLN A 173 -13.48 29.27 -20.42
CA GLN A 173 -13.29 30.65 -19.97
C GLN A 173 -14.08 30.92 -18.67
N GLU A 174 -15.39 30.67 -18.69
CA GLU A 174 -16.29 30.86 -17.54
C GLU A 174 -15.82 30.06 -16.31
N PHE A 175 -15.29 28.84 -16.49
CA PHE A 175 -14.71 28.03 -15.43
C PHE A 175 -13.46 28.68 -14.82
N ASN A 176 -12.53 29.16 -15.65
CA ASN A 176 -11.30 29.80 -15.18
C ASN A 176 -11.58 31.12 -14.44
N GLU A 177 -12.54 31.90 -14.93
CA GLU A 177 -13.02 33.14 -14.29
C GLU A 177 -13.64 32.85 -12.92
N LYS A 178 -14.61 31.92 -12.86
CA LYS A 178 -15.35 31.60 -11.63
C LYS A 178 -14.50 30.92 -10.57
N MET A 179 -13.51 30.11 -10.96
CA MET A 179 -12.57 29.45 -10.04
C MET A 179 -11.34 30.33 -9.72
N GLY A 180 -11.31 31.58 -10.18
CA GLY A 180 -10.34 32.60 -9.74
C GLY A 180 -8.90 32.39 -10.21
N GLY A 181 -8.68 31.67 -11.32
CA GLY A 181 -7.38 31.45 -11.99
C GLY A 181 -6.34 30.63 -11.23
N ASN A 182 -6.10 30.93 -9.96
CA ASN A 182 -5.02 30.37 -9.13
C ASN A 182 -5.35 28.99 -8.54
N LEU A 183 -6.63 28.69 -8.24
CA LEU A 183 -7.03 27.41 -7.64
C LEU A 183 -6.90 26.23 -8.62
N VAL A 184 -7.36 26.40 -9.86
CA VAL A 184 -7.33 25.34 -10.89
C VAL A 184 -5.91 25.06 -11.37
N HIS A 185 -5.09 26.11 -11.57
CA HIS A 185 -3.69 25.93 -11.96
C HIS A 185 -2.82 25.29 -10.87
N GLY A 186 -3.23 25.37 -9.59
CA GLY A 186 -2.51 24.73 -8.49
C GLY A 186 -2.56 23.19 -8.51
N ALA A 187 -3.69 22.59 -8.87
CA ALA A 187 -3.88 21.14 -8.76
C ALA A 187 -3.23 20.34 -9.91
N TYR A 188 -3.50 20.71 -11.16
CA TYR A 188 -3.02 19.98 -12.34
C TYR A 188 -1.68 20.48 -12.89
N HIS A 189 -1.42 21.80 -12.86
CA HIS A 189 -0.29 22.37 -13.64
C HIS A 189 1.03 22.49 -12.88
N GLN A 190 1.10 22.23 -11.57
CA GLN A 190 2.37 22.32 -10.82
C GLN A 190 3.47 21.37 -11.32
N ASN A 191 3.11 20.30 -12.04
CA ASN A 191 4.06 19.33 -12.60
C ASN A 191 4.17 19.36 -14.14
N SER A 192 3.34 20.12 -14.87
CA SER A 192 3.41 20.18 -16.33
C SER A 192 4.48 21.17 -16.79
N LYS A 193 5.69 20.69 -17.14
CA LYS A 193 6.81 21.51 -17.65
C LYS A 193 6.51 22.30 -18.94
N LYS A 194 5.36 22.07 -19.58
CA LYS A 194 4.77 22.90 -20.62
C LYS A 194 3.35 23.25 -20.20
N GLY A 195 2.98 24.53 -20.18
CA GLY A 195 1.61 25.00 -19.92
C GLY A 195 0.64 24.74 -21.10
N ASN A 196 0.85 23.66 -21.84
CA ASN A 196 0.07 23.32 -23.02
C ASN A 196 -1.14 22.52 -22.58
N ARG A 197 -2.34 23.07 -22.81
CA ARG A 197 -3.58 22.29 -22.73
C ARG A 197 -3.66 21.29 -23.90
N PRO A 198 -4.33 20.15 -23.73
CA PRO A 198 -4.67 19.24 -24.82
C PRO A 198 -5.26 19.97 -26.03
N VAL A 199 -4.85 19.59 -27.24
CA VAL A 199 -5.45 20.14 -28.46
C VAL A 199 -6.86 19.56 -28.62
N LEU A 200 -7.89 20.39 -28.47
CA LEU A 200 -9.27 20.02 -28.79
C LEU A 200 -9.50 20.05 -30.31
N ASP A 201 -9.67 18.89 -30.90
CA ASP A 201 -10.13 18.74 -32.28
C ASP A 201 -11.54 18.14 -32.37
N CYS A 202 -12.20 18.33 -33.52
CA CYS A 202 -13.56 17.87 -33.74
C CYS A 202 -13.79 17.55 -35.21
N VAL A 203 -14.45 16.42 -35.47
CA VAL A 203 -14.83 15.94 -36.81
C VAL A 203 -16.35 15.86 -36.90
N ASN A 204 -16.94 16.57 -37.87
CA ASN A 204 -18.38 16.51 -38.15
C ASN A 204 -18.72 15.15 -38.76
N ILE A 205 -19.64 14.40 -38.16
CA ILE A 205 -20.20 13.16 -38.73
C ILE A 205 -21.74 13.22 -38.72
N ARG A 206 -22.37 12.68 -39.76
CA ARG A 206 -23.82 12.84 -39.99
C ARG A 206 -24.71 11.96 -39.11
N TYR A 207 -24.14 10.89 -38.56
CA TYR A 207 -24.86 9.84 -37.83
C TYR A 207 -24.05 9.45 -36.59
N GLN A 208 -24.70 8.86 -35.59
CA GLN A 208 -24.02 8.31 -34.42
C GLN A 208 -22.99 7.25 -34.87
N PRO A 209 -21.71 7.39 -34.49
CA PRO A 209 -20.70 6.45 -34.91
C PRO A 209 -20.89 5.13 -34.18
N HIS A 210 -20.66 4.03 -34.87
CA HIS A 210 -20.57 2.72 -34.23
C HIS A 210 -19.14 2.43 -33.75
N TYR A 211 -18.95 1.47 -32.82
CA TYR A 211 -17.64 1.22 -32.22
C TYR A 211 -16.52 0.96 -33.25
N HIS A 212 -16.77 0.18 -34.30
CA HIS A 212 -15.81 0.04 -35.40
C HIS A 212 -15.41 1.37 -36.05
N GLU A 213 -16.35 2.30 -36.29
CA GLU A 213 -16.03 3.61 -36.84
C GLU A 213 -15.16 4.41 -35.86
N LEU A 214 -15.46 4.37 -34.56
CA LEU A 214 -14.61 4.99 -33.54
C LEU A 214 -13.19 4.40 -33.53
N PHE A 215 -13.01 3.07 -33.56
CA PHE A 215 -11.65 2.48 -33.60
C PHE A 215 -10.92 2.74 -34.92
N ASN A 216 -11.62 2.71 -36.06
CA ASN A 216 -11.04 3.05 -37.35
C ASN A 216 -10.62 4.53 -37.40
N HIS A 217 -11.44 5.44 -36.88
CA HIS A 217 -11.08 6.84 -36.73
C HIS A 217 -9.96 7.08 -35.71
N ALA A 218 -9.96 6.33 -34.60
CA ALA A 218 -8.92 6.35 -33.56
C ALA A 218 -7.52 5.96 -34.10
N THR A 219 -7.47 5.21 -35.20
CA THR A 219 -6.22 4.86 -35.89
C THR A 219 -5.92 5.73 -37.12
N GLY A 220 -6.83 6.66 -37.46
CA GLY A 220 -6.72 7.54 -38.62
C GLY A 220 -5.69 8.68 -38.48
N GLY A 221 -5.52 9.45 -39.55
CA GLY A 221 -4.52 10.54 -39.63
C GLY A 221 -4.75 11.72 -38.68
N HIS A 222 -5.99 11.95 -38.23
CA HIS A 222 -6.34 13.04 -37.32
C HIS A 222 -5.84 12.82 -35.89
N VAL A 223 -5.59 11.58 -35.50
CA VAL A 223 -5.16 11.19 -34.14
C VAL A 223 -3.65 11.23 -34.07
N THR A 224 -3.08 12.16 -33.30
CA THR A 224 -1.61 12.33 -33.20
C THR A 224 -0.99 11.52 -32.06
N GLY A 225 -1.80 10.98 -31.15
CA GLY A 225 -1.38 10.13 -30.04
C GLY A 225 -0.80 8.80 -30.49
N GLU A 226 0.35 8.43 -29.93
CA GLU A 226 0.90 7.07 -30.05
C GLU A 226 0.10 6.07 -29.22
N ILE A 227 -0.39 6.49 -28.05
CA ILE A 227 -1.41 5.79 -27.27
C ILE A 227 -2.75 6.50 -27.47
N VAL A 228 -3.81 5.72 -27.62
CA VAL A 228 -5.17 6.23 -27.85
C VAL A 228 -6.12 5.66 -26.80
N ILE A 229 -6.96 6.52 -26.25
CA ILE A 229 -8.13 6.15 -25.45
C ILE A 229 -9.37 6.34 -26.31
N VAL A 230 -10.16 5.29 -26.52
CA VAL A 230 -11.51 5.40 -27.09
C VAL A 230 -12.50 5.29 -25.94
N ALA A 231 -13.38 6.27 -25.78
CA ALA A 231 -14.32 6.34 -24.65
C ALA A 231 -15.66 6.98 -25.06
N ASN A 232 -16.72 6.72 -24.29
CA ASN A 232 -17.95 7.53 -24.34
C ASN A 232 -17.69 8.95 -23.79
N ALA A 233 -18.42 9.96 -24.26
CA ALA A 233 -18.15 11.36 -23.89
C ALA A 233 -18.67 11.76 -22.50
N ASP A 234 -19.29 10.83 -21.77
CA ASP A 234 -19.62 10.91 -20.34
C ASP A 234 -18.44 10.50 -19.43
N GLN A 235 -17.33 10.03 -20.00
CA GLN A 235 -16.14 9.60 -19.25
C GLN A 235 -15.21 10.77 -18.93
N ALA A 236 -14.99 11.03 -17.65
CA ALA A 236 -13.98 11.96 -17.14
C ALA A 236 -12.75 11.20 -16.61
N PHE A 237 -11.54 11.57 -17.04
CA PHE A 237 -10.30 10.93 -16.59
C PHE A 237 -9.55 11.82 -15.58
N ASP A 238 -9.00 11.21 -14.52
CA ASP A 238 -8.17 11.93 -13.55
C ASP A 238 -6.65 11.80 -13.86
N ASP A 239 -5.78 12.25 -12.94
CA ASP A 239 -4.31 12.20 -13.09
C ASP A 239 -3.75 10.81 -13.41
N THR A 240 -4.46 9.74 -13.01
CA THR A 240 -4.03 8.36 -13.25
C THR A 240 -3.94 8.01 -14.74
N VAL A 241 -4.60 8.77 -15.62
CA VAL A 241 -4.53 8.58 -17.08
C VAL A 241 -3.12 8.75 -17.65
N ARG A 242 -2.20 9.41 -16.93
CA ARG A 242 -0.77 9.45 -17.27
C ARG A 242 -0.14 8.07 -17.46
N TRP A 243 -0.66 7.05 -16.77
CA TRP A 243 -0.15 5.68 -16.87
C TRP A 243 -0.45 5.02 -18.22
N ALA A 244 -1.43 5.52 -18.98
CA ALA A 244 -1.71 5.05 -20.34
C ALA A 244 -0.46 5.10 -21.25
N LYS A 245 0.44 6.08 -21.04
CA LYS A 245 1.67 6.27 -21.83
C LYS A 245 2.69 5.13 -21.71
N TYR A 246 2.51 4.18 -20.79
CA TYR A 246 3.47 3.12 -20.48
C TYR A 246 3.03 1.71 -20.90
N ILE A 247 1.84 1.56 -21.51
CA ILE A 247 1.31 0.24 -21.90
C ILE A 247 2.21 -0.43 -22.96
N LYS A 248 2.31 -1.76 -22.94
CA LYS A 248 3.05 -2.52 -23.95
C LYS A 248 2.43 -2.33 -25.33
N GLN A 249 3.27 -2.38 -26.37
CA GLN A 249 2.89 -2.17 -27.77
C GLN A 249 1.85 -3.18 -28.32
N ASN A 250 1.61 -4.28 -27.59
CA ASN A 250 0.69 -5.36 -27.97
C ASN A 250 -0.48 -5.54 -26.99
N THR A 251 -0.78 -4.53 -26.14
CA THR A 251 -1.79 -4.63 -25.07
C THR A 251 -3.01 -3.75 -25.35
N ILE A 252 -4.19 -4.25 -24.98
CA ILE A 252 -5.43 -3.46 -24.92
C ILE A 252 -5.89 -3.43 -23.46
N LEU A 253 -5.89 -2.26 -22.84
CA LEU A 253 -6.56 -2.10 -21.54
C LEU A 253 -8.04 -1.83 -21.78
N VAL A 254 -8.87 -2.53 -21.02
CA VAL A 254 -10.31 -2.27 -20.93
C VAL A 254 -10.55 -1.57 -19.60
N LEU A 255 -11.24 -0.42 -19.62
CA LEU A 255 -11.51 0.37 -18.43
C LEU A 255 -13.00 0.33 -18.09
N PRO A 256 -13.40 -0.51 -17.11
CA PRO A 256 -14.60 -0.28 -16.31
C PRO A 256 -14.60 1.14 -15.71
N THR A 257 -15.78 1.65 -15.40
CA THR A 257 -15.96 3.04 -14.95
C THR A 257 -16.23 3.14 -13.46
N TRP A 258 -15.55 4.06 -12.79
CA TRP A 258 -15.95 4.51 -11.46
C TRP A 258 -17.25 5.30 -11.57
N GLY A 259 -18.25 4.95 -10.76
CA GLY A 259 -19.42 5.80 -10.57
C GLY A 259 -19.01 7.09 -9.84
N PHE A 260 -19.60 8.22 -10.23
CA PHE A 260 -19.38 9.46 -9.50
C PHE A 260 -19.79 9.32 -8.03
N HIS A 261 -18.88 9.68 -7.12
CA HIS A 261 -19.10 9.59 -5.68
C HIS A 261 -18.53 10.81 -4.99
N LYS A 262 -19.36 11.54 -4.23
CA LYS A 262 -19.02 12.80 -3.54
C LYS A 262 -17.68 12.75 -2.79
N ASP A 263 -17.35 11.62 -2.17
CA ASP A 263 -16.17 11.45 -1.33
C ASP A 263 -14.99 10.79 -2.07
N ALA A 264 -15.24 9.98 -3.10
CA ALA A 264 -14.20 9.17 -3.76
C ALA A 264 -13.73 9.76 -5.11
N THR A 265 -14.59 10.47 -5.83
CA THR A 265 -14.19 11.19 -7.05
C THR A 265 -13.21 12.31 -6.70
N PRO A 266 -12.08 12.48 -7.42
CA PRO A 266 -11.11 13.54 -7.18
C PRO A 266 -11.72 14.94 -7.21
N SER A 267 -11.18 15.87 -6.41
CA SER A 267 -11.67 17.25 -6.36
C SER A 267 -11.74 17.94 -7.73
N PRO A 268 -10.74 17.84 -8.63
CA PRO A 268 -10.80 18.52 -9.92
C PRO A 268 -11.98 18.03 -10.78
N VAL A 269 -12.15 16.71 -10.90
CA VAL A 269 -13.30 16.09 -11.59
C VAL A 269 -14.62 16.59 -10.99
N LYS A 270 -14.74 16.61 -9.65
CA LYS A 270 -15.94 17.14 -8.96
C LYS A 270 -16.18 18.62 -9.23
N GLU A 271 -15.14 19.43 -9.38
CA GLU A 271 -15.23 20.87 -9.63
C GLU A 271 -15.72 21.17 -11.04
N HIS A 272 -15.24 20.46 -12.07
CA HIS A 272 -15.76 20.58 -13.43
C HIS A 272 -17.25 20.24 -13.52
N PHE A 273 -17.68 19.12 -12.93
CA PHE A 273 -19.10 18.76 -12.91
C PHE A 273 -19.95 19.77 -12.12
N ARG A 274 -19.56 20.15 -10.90
CA ARG A 274 -20.27 21.19 -10.11
C ARG A 274 -20.34 22.54 -10.80
N PHE A 275 -19.35 22.86 -11.64
CA PHE A 275 -19.35 24.09 -12.42
C PHE A 275 -20.45 24.07 -13.48
N VAL A 276 -20.50 23.03 -14.33
CA VAL A 276 -21.45 22.96 -15.45
C VAL A 276 -22.89 22.69 -14.98
N LEU A 277 -23.07 21.84 -13.96
CA LEU A 277 -24.38 21.41 -13.44
C LEU A 277 -24.92 22.32 -12.32
N GLY A 278 -24.08 23.22 -11.79
CA GLY A 278 -24.45 24.15 -10.73
C GLY A 278 -24.93 23.49 -9.43
N ASN A 279 -25.76 24.22 -8.68
CA ASN A 279 -26.31 23.78 -7.38
C ASN A 279 -27.43 22.74 -7.50
N GLU A 280 -27.86 22.38 -8.71
CA GLU A 280 -28.85 21.32 -8.96
C GLU A 280 -28.27 19.91 -8.70
N SER A 281 -26.94 19.83 -8.51
CA SER A 281 -26.19 18.65 -8.06
C SER A 281 -26.63 18.05 -6.71
N LYS A 282 -27.67 18.59 -6.06
CA LYS A 282 -28.25 18.04 -4.82
C LYS A 282 -29.04 16.75 -5.05
N GLY A 283 -29.39 16.43 -6.31
CA GLY A 283 -30.07 15.20 -6.70
C GLY A 283 -29.18 13.95 -6.76
N TYR A 284 -27.87 14.10 -6.95
CA TYR A 284 -26.95 12.98 -7.21
C TYR A 284 -27.00 11.91 -6.12
N GLN A 285 -27.67 10.79 -6.43
CA GLN A 285 -27.81 9.69 -5.50
C GLN A 285 -26.46 8.99 -5.27
N GLN A 286 -26.20 8.60 -4.03
CA GLN A 286 -24.96 7.94 -3.58
C GLN A 286 -24.91 6.46 -4.01
N GLY A 287 -25.29 6.16 -5.26
CA GLY A 287 -25.74 4.83 -5.69
C GLY A 287 -25.16 4.29 -6.99
N ILE A 288 -24.41 5.06 -7.78
CA ILE A 288 -23.75 4.52 -8.98
C ILE A 288 -22.69 3.51 -8.52
N SER A 289 -22.95 2.23 -8.78
CA SER A 289 -22.05 1.13 -8.44
C SER A 289 -20.69 1.34 -9.07
N ASN A 290 -19.62 1.27 -8.28
CA ASN A 290 -18.26 1.22 -8.80
C ASN A 290 -18.10 -0.04 -9.66
N LYS A 291 -18.17 0.11 -10.99
CA LYS A 291 -18.07 -1.02 -11.93
C LYS A 291 -16.69 -1.67 -11.86
N CYS A 292 -15.66 -0.96 -11.40
CA CYS A 292 -14.30 -1.49 -11.32
C CYS A 292 -14.11 -2.60 -10.29
N ASN A 293 -14.97 -2.68 -9.28
CA ASN A 293 -14.97 -3.76 -8.28
C ASN A 293 -15.91 -4.92 -8.68
N ASP A 294 -16.64 -4.79 -9.79
CA ASP A 294 -17.53 -5.82 -10.31
C ASP A 294 -16.81 -6.59 -11.43
N TYR A 295 -16.19 -7.73 -11.06
CA TYR A 295 -15.55 -8.65 -12.00
C TYR A 295 -16.53 -9.33 -12.98
N GLU A 296 -17.84 -9.16 -12.82
CA GLU A 296 -18.88 -9.60 -13.76
C GLU A 296 -19.42 -8.44 -14.61
N THR A 297 -18.64 -7.35 -14.73
CA THR A 297 -19.00 -6.09 -15.35
C THR A 297 -19.74 -6.26 -16.67
N LYS A 298 -20.86 -5.54 -16.80
CA LYS A 298 -21.74 -5.63 -17.97
C LYS A 298 -21.46 -4.60 -19.05
N SER A 299 -20.71 -3.55 -18.73
CA SER A 299 -20.15 -2.61 -19.71
C SER A 299 -18.79 -2.11 -19.24
N TRP A 300 -17.97 -1.72 -20.21
CA TRP A 300 -16.68 -1.07 -20.05
C TRP A 300 -16.64 0.07 -21.05
N ASP A 301 -16.67 1.29 -20.54
CA ASP A 301 -17.04 2.46 -21.35
C ASP A 301 -15.78 3.17 -21.91
N SER A 302 -14.59 2.55 -21.79
CA SER A 302 -13.35 3.00 -22.43
C SER A 302 -12.32 1.88 -22.71
N TYR A 303 -11.46 2.11 -23.70
CA TYR A 303 -10.39 1.23 -24.17
C TYR A 303 -9.10 2.04 -24.35
N VAL A 304 -7.95 1.52 -23.90
CA VAL A 304 -6.63 2.13 -24.10
C VAL A 304 -5.76 1.18 -24.90
N PHE A 305 -5.18 1.64 -26.00
CA PHE A 305 -4.31 0.82 -26.85
C PHE A 305 -3.24 1.66 -27.57
N PRO A 306 -2.10 1.07 -27.94
CA PRO A 306 -1.15 1.68 -28.86
C PRO A 306 -1.77 1.81 -30.25
N LYS A 307 -1.72 3.00 -30.86
CA LYS A 307 -2.33 3.26 -32.18
C LYS A 307 -1.91 2.25 -33.24
N LYS A 308 -0.62 1.90 -33.25
CA LYS A 308 0.01 0.94 -34.18
C LYS A 308 -0.54 -0.48 -34.05
N LEU A 309 -1.11 -0.87 -32.90
CA LEU A 309 -1.68 -2.20 -32.67
C LEU A 309 -2.94 -2.45 -33.51
N LEU A 310 -3.78 -1.41 -33.67
CA LEU A 310 -5.05 -1.50 -34.40
C LEU A 310 -5.00 -0.93 -35.82
N GLN A 311 -3.98 -0.13 -36.15
CA GLN A 311 -3.89 0.57 -37.43
C GLN A 311 -3.91 -0.41 -38.63
N GLY A 312 -4.95 -0.30 -39.46
CA GLY A 312 -5.17 -1.18 -40.60
C GLY A 312 -5.65 -2.61 -40.25
N ARG A 313 -5.97 -2.90 -38.98
CA ARG A 313 -6.40 -4.23 -38.50
C ARG A 313 -7.86 -4.31 -38.10
N VAL A 314 -8.50 -3.19 -37.73
CA VAL A 314 -9.91 -3.14 -37.30
C VAL A 314 -10.82 -3.63 -38.45
N ASN A 315 -11.35 -4.85 -38.33
CA ASN A 315 -12.24 -5.43 -39.34
C ASN A 315 -13.71 -5.09 -39.03
N ARG A 316 -14.41 -4.48 -39.98
CA ARG A 316 -15.85 -4.15 -39.87
C ARG A 316 -16.72 -5.33 -39.48
N GLU A 317 -16.49 -6.51 -40.07
CA GLU A 317 -17.35 -7.68 -39.86
C GLU A 317 -17.38 -8.13 -38.40
N SER A 318 -16.25 -7.98 -37.68
CA SER A 318 -16.09 -8.31 -36.27
C SER A 318 -16.96 -7.45 -35.32
N PHE A 319 -17.54 -6.35 -35.80
CA PHE A 319 -18.40 -5.44 -35.02
C PHE A 319 -19.87 -5.45 -35.48
N MET A 320 -20.28 -6.47 -36.25
CA MET A 320 -21.64 -6.61 -36.78
C MET A 320 -22.45 -7.68 -36.04
N ARG A 321 -23.74 -7.42 -35.83
CA ARG A 321 -24.73 -8.39 -35.30
C ARG A 321 -25.86 -8.63 -36.28
N LYS A 322 -26.65 -9.69 -36.03
CA LYS A 322 -27.94 -9.88 -36.73
C LYS A 322 -28.94 -8.85 -36.20
N THR A 323 -29.48 -8.03 -37.09
CA THR A 323 -30.59 -7.13 -36.75
C THR A 323 -31.86 -7.94 -36.43
N THR A 324 -32.86 -7.30 -35.81
CA THR A 324 -34.17 -7.92 -35.53
C THR A 324 -34.81 -8.53 -36.77
N ASN A 325 -34.61 -7.92 -37.94
CA ASN A 325 -34.82 -8.56 -39.23
C ASN A 325 -33.64 -9.49 -39.53
N LYS A 326 -33.73 -10.74 -39.03
CA LYS A 326 -32.67 -11.79 -38.93
C LYS A 326 -31.84 -12.09 -40.21
N ARG A 327 -32.17 -11.47 -41.35
CA ARG A 327 -31.47 -11.56 -42.65
C ARG A 327 -30.47 -10.42 -42.91
N LYS A 328 -30.44 -9.35 -42.10
CA LYS A 328 -29.51 -8.23 -42.28
C LYS A 328 -28.54 -8.10 -41.11
N LEU A 329 -27.26 -7.95 -41.43
CA LEU A 329 -26.22 -7.50 -40.48
C LEU A 329 -26.33 -5.99 -40.25
N GLY A 330 -26.07 -5.56 -39.02
CA GLY A 330 -25.98 -4.15 -38.63
C GLY A 330 -24.97 -3.95 -37.50
N PRO A 331 -24.37 -2.76 -37.38
CA PRO A 331 -23.36 -2.48 -36.36
C PRO A 331 -23.98 -2.31 -34.96
N PHE A 332 -23.10 -2.26 -33.95
CA PHE A 332 -23.43 -1.79 -32.60
C PHE A 332 -23.17 -0.28 -32.47
N LEU A 333 -24.23 0.49 -32.26
CA LEU A 333 -24.15 1.90 -31.87
C LEU A 333 -23.59 1.99 -30.44
N THR A 334 -22.87 3.07 -30.13
CA THR A 334 -22.12 3.21 -28.88
C THR A 334 -22.97 3.30 -27.60
N ASN A 335 -24.28 3.52 -27.73
CA ASN A 335 -25.25 3.63 -26.64
C ASN A 335 -26.18 2.40 -26.51
N GLU A 336 -25.97 1.35 -27.31
CA GLU A 336 -26.81 0.15 -27.27
C GLU A 336 -26.34 -0.83 -26.17
N PRO A 337 -27.26 -1.53 -25.49
CA PRO A 337 -26.90 -2.57 -24.52
C PRO A 337 -25.96 -3.63 -25.11
N ASP A 338 -24.94 -4.00 -24.33
CA ASP A 338 -23.86 -4.93 -24.70
C ASP A 338 -22.97 -4.47 -25.88
N ALA A 339 -23.06 -3.21 -26.34
CA ALA A 339 -22.20 -2.67 -27.41
C ALA A 339 -20.71 -2.60 -27.00
N GLU A 340 -20.42 -2.41 -25.72
CA GLU A 340 -19.07 -2.39 -25.15
C GLU A 340 -18.44 -3.79 -25.18
N ARG A 341 -19.25 -4.82 -24.91
CA ARG A 341 -18.84 -6.22 -25.04
C ARG A 341 -18.65 -6.59 -26.50
N ALA A 342 -19.50 -6.04 -27.37
CA ALA A 342 -19.36 -6.22 -28.80
C ALA A 342 -18.07 -5.61 -29.35
N ALA A 343 -17.74 -4.42 -28.87
CA ALA A 343 -16.52 -3.71 -29.20
C ALA A 343 -15.26 -4.48 -28.78
N LEU A 344 -15.22 -4.98 -27.54
CA LEU A 344 -14.11 -5.80 -27.06
C LEU A 344 -13.92 -7.05 -27.93
N TRP A 345 -15.00 -7.80 -28.18
CA TRP A 345 -14.93 -8.98 -29.03
C TRP A 345 -14.45 -8.63 -30.44
N GLY A 346 -14.96 -7.54 -31.02
CA GLY A 346 -14.56 -7.05 -32.33
C GLY A 346 -13.08 -6.69 -32.41
N LEU A 347 -12.51 -6.13 -31.33
CA LEU A 347 -11.08 -5.88 -31.20
C LEU A 347 -10.26 -7.18 -31.17
N MET A 348 -10.61 -8.12 -30.29
CA MET A 348 -9.90 -9.41 -30.16
C MET A 348 -9.83 -10.16 -31.51
N GLN A 349 -10.94 -10.21 -32.24
CA GLN A 349 -11.00 -10.81 -33.58
C GLN A 349 -10.19 -10.02 -34.63
N SER A 350 -10.09 -8.70 -34.48
CA SER A 350 -9.33 -7.83 -35.40
C SER A 350 -7.81 -7.92 -35.17
N THR A 351 -7.37 -8.19 -33.94
CA THR A 351 -5.94 -8.32 -33.62
C THR A 351 -5.39 -9.73 -33.81
N GLY A 352 -6.25 -10.76 -33.80
CA GLY A 352 -5.91 -12.13 -34.20
C GLY A 352 -5.18 -12.94 -33.14
N ASP A 353 -5.83 -13.15 -31.97
CA ASP A 353 -5.27 -13.90 -30.82
C ASP A 353 -3.82 -13.51 -30.47
N VAL A 354 -3.57 -12.20 -30.41
CA VAL A 354 -2.35 -11.66 -29.77
C VAL A 354 -2.35 -12.19 -28.33
N GLY A 355 -1.38 -13.06 -28.02
CA GLY A 355 -1.49 -14.00 -26.90
C GLY A 355 -1.63 -13.35 -25.53
N GLY A 356 -2.88 -13.19 -25.08
CA GLY A 356 -3.23 -12.57 -23.80
C GLY A 356 -3.15 -11.05 -23.81
N MET A 357 -3.50 -10.43 -22.67
CA MET A 357 -3.42 -8.98 -22.40
C MET A 357 -4.64 -8.12 -22.77
N ASP A 358 -5.86 -8.66 -22.68
CA ASP A 358 -7.02 -7.85 -22.28
C ASP A 358 -7.02 -7.69 -20.75
N PHE A 359 -6.55 -6.56 -20.23
CA PHE A 359 -6.52 -6.32 -18.77
C PHE A 359 -7.63 -5.36 -18.34
N ASN A 360 -8.24 -5.64 -17.18
CA ASN A 360 -9.00 -4.63 -16.44
C ASN A 360 -8.01 -3.58 -15.90
N GLY A 361 -7.92 -2.44 -16.60
CA GLY A 361 -6.98 -1.38 -16.23
C GLY A 361 -7.44 -0.49 -15.06
N CYS A 362 -8.60 -0.75 -14.45
CA CYS A 362 -9.26 0.24 -13.61
C CYS A 362 -8.57 0.52 -12.24
N SER A 363 -7.71 -0.37 -11.75
CA SER A 363 -6.87 -0.09 -10.59
C SER A 363 -5.67 0.82 -10.91
N VAL A 364 -5.35 1.03 -12.20
CA VAL A 364 -4.24 1.89 -12.64
C VAL A 364 -4.72 3.16 -13.33
N ILE A 365 -5.77 3.10 -14.15
CA ILE A 365 -6.35 4.24 -14.85
C ILE A 365 -7.83 4.35 -14.48
N ARG A 366 -8.22 5.46 -13.87
CA ARG A 366 -9.59 5.71 -13.42
C ARG A 366 -10.32 6.61 -14.40
N SER A 367 -11.30 6.04 -15.11
CA SER A 367 -12.39 6.76 -15.77
C SER A 367 -13.57 6.91 -14.81
N TRP A 368 -14.22 8.07 -14.84
CA TRP A 368 -15.35 8.43 -14.00
C TRP A 368 -16.57 8.68 -14.90
N HIS A 369 -17.61 7.87 -14.74
CA HIS A 369 -18.88 7.99 -15.45
C HIS A 369 -19.87 8.77 -14.57
N LEU A 370 -20.36 9.91 -15.06
CA LEU A 370 -21.47 10.64 -14.44
C LEU A 370 -22.73 10.55 -15.31
N HIS A 371 -23.78 9.95 -14.76
CA HIS A 371 -25.09 9.88 -15.41
C HIS A 371 -26.19 9.71 -14.35
N ASP A 372 -27.00 10.76 -14.11
CA ASP A 372 -28.20 10.70 -13.27
C ASP A 372 -29.45 10.33 -14.07
N SER A 373 -29.37 10.37 -15.41
CA SER A 373 -30.43 9.85 -16.27
C SER A 373 -30.58 8.33 -16.04
N PRO A 374 -31.74 7.82 -15.61
CA PRO A 374 -31.97 6.38 -15.56
C PRO A 374 -31.91 5.86 -16.99
N ASN A 375 -30.91 5.02 -17.29
CA ASN A 375 -30.80 4.45 -18.62
C ASN A 375 -32.09 3.71 -18.97
N PHE A 376 -32.86 4.25 -19.92
CA PHE A 376 -34.02 3.60 -20.52
C PHE A 376 -33.61 2.44 -21.44
N HIS A 377 -32.69 1.59 -20.95
CA HIS A 377 -32.36 0.31 -21.54
C HIS A 377 -33.57 -0.62 -21.40
N MET A 378 -34.49 -0.57 -22.37
CA MET A 378 -35.38 -1.69 -22.62
C MET A 378 -34.50 -2.93 -22.80
N ARG A 379 -34.66 -3.95 -21.94
CA ARG A 379 -33.90 -5.21 -22.02
C ARG A 379 -34.27 -5.98 -23.30
N ARG A 380 -33.66 -5.61 -24.43
CA ARG A 380 -33.72 -6.35 -25.69
C ARG A 380 -32.35 -6.98 -25.95
N TYR A 381 -32.21 -8.26 -25.62
CA TYR A 381 -31.02 -9.03 -25.93
C TYR A 381 -30.87 -9.20 -27.45
N GLY A 382 -29.78 -8.68 -28.02
CA GLY A 382 -29.47 -8.79 -29.44
C GLY A 382 -28.88 -10.16 -29.82
N LEU A 383 -29.27 -10.70 -30.98
CA LEU A 383 -28.73 -11.97 -31.47
C LEU A 383 -27.46 -11.74 -32.30
N TRP A 384 -26.43 -12.53 -32.02
CA TRP A 384 -25.10 -12.38 -32.59
C TRP A 384 -24.90 -13.13 -33.92
N HIS A 385 -23.90 -12.69 -34.70
CA HIS A 385 -23.43 -13.38 -35.88
C HIS A 385 -22.06 -14.02 -35.59
N GLN A 386 -21.98 -15.34 -35.64
CA GLN A 386 -20.72 -16.08 -35.73
C GLN A 386 -20.61 -16.72 -37.13
N ASN A 387 -19.40 -16.73 -37.70
CA ASN A 387 -19.08 -17.39 -38.97
C ASN A 387 -18.63 -18.86 -38.80
N SER A 388 -18.86 -19.47 -37.62
CA SER A 388 -18.53 -20.86 -37.32
C SER A 388 -19.78 -21.69 -37.00
N ALA A 389 -19.69 -23.02 -37.15
CA ALA A 389 -20.83 -23.94 -37.10
C ALA A 389 -21.44 -24.18 -35.69
N ALA A 390 -21.19 -23.29 -34.72
CA ALA A 390 -21.70 -23.39 -33.36
C ALA A 390 -23.17 -22.90 -33.26
N LYS A 391 -24.05 -23.71 -32.67
CA LYS A 391 -25.51 -23.48 -32.67
C LYS A 391 -26.05 -22.48 -31.62
N SER A 392 -25.20 -21.68 -30.95
CA SER A 392 -25.65 -20.70 -29.94
C SER A 392 -25.53 -19.25 -30.43
N HIS A 393 -26.66 -18.54 -30.54
CA HIS A 393 -26.76 -17.16 -31.07
C HIS A 393 -26.58 -16.04 -30.03
N ASN A 394 -26.06 -16.35 -28.85
CA ASN A 394 -25.80 -15.36 -27.80
C ASN A 394 -24.40 -14.74 -28.00
N VAL A 395 -24.16 -13.59 -27.38
CA VAL A 395 -22.79 -13.17 -27.02
C VAL A 395 -22.11 -14.38 -26.35
N PRO A 396 -20.82 -14.67 -26.59
CA PRO A 396 -20.08 -15.52 -25.68
C PRO A 396 -20.33 -15.08 -24.23
N GLY A 397 -20.51 -16.04 -23.32
CA GLY A 397 -20.78 -15.73 -21.90
C GLY A 397 -19.74 -14.77 -21.33
N PRO A 398 -20.08 -14.00 -20.26
CA PRO A 398 -19.30 -12.84 -19.81
C PRO A 398 -17.80 -13.14 -19.81
N TYR A 399 -17.07 -12.44 -20.70
CA TYR A 399 -15.63 -12.53 -20.80
C TYR A 399 -15.03 -12.19 -19.44
N ARG A 400 -14.53 -13.21 -18.72
CA ARG A 400 -13.64 -12.98 -17.59
C ARG A 400 -12.32 -12.51 -18.18
N LEU A 401 -12.12 -11.19 -18.16
CA LEU A 401 -10.78 -10.62 -18.28
C LEU A 401 -9.89 -11.34 -17.27
N PRO A 402 -8.76 -11.93 -17.69
CA PRO A 402 -7.88 -12.63 -16.75
C PRO A 402 -7.42 -11.66 -15.67
N ALA A 403 -7.50 -12.06 -14.41
CA ALA A 403 -6.97 -11.31 -13.27
C ALA A 403 -5.42 -11.34 -13.20
N ASN A 404 -4.77 -11.60 -14.34
CA ASN A 404 -3.32 -11.65 -14.48
C ASN A 404 -2.70 -10.32 -14.01
N PRO A 405 -1.49 -10.36 -13.44
CA PRO A 405 -0.87 -9.20 -12.85
C PRO A 405 -0.75 -8.09 -13.89
N ILE A 406 -1.34 -6.94 -13.57
CA ILE A 406 -1.34 -5.73 -14.38
C ILE A 406 0.09 -5.26 -14.75
N GLN A 407 1.11 -5.71 -14.02
CA GLN A 407 2.54 -5.60 -14.36
C GLN A 407 2.84 -6.10 -15.79
N ASP A 408 2.14 -7.15 -16.25
CA ASP A 408 2.27 -7.67 -17.61
C ASP A 408 1.74 -6.71 -18.68
N ALA A 409 0.96 -5.68 -18.32
CA ALA A 409 0.43 -4.69 -19.26
C ALA A 409 1.41 -3.57 -19.62
N PHE A 410 2.48 -3.36 -18.83
CA PHE A 410 3.35 -2.18 -18.92
C PHE A 410 4.77 -2.53 -19.38
N ALA A 411 5.37 -1.69 -20.22
CA ALA A 411 6.60 -2.02 -20.98
C ALA A 411 7.88 -2.17 -20.13
N SER A 412 7.84 -1.66 -18.91
CA SER A 412 8.82 -1.81 -17.83
C SER A 412 8.05 -1.72 -16.53
N GLU A 413 8.51 -2.31 -15.42
CA GLU A 413 7.94 -2.03 -14.10
C GLU A 413 7.89 -0.50 -13.89
N PRO A 414 6.69 0.12 -13.87
CA PRO A 414 6.60 1.47 -13.37
C PRO A 414 6.97 1.37 -11.90
N VAL A 415 7.87 2.23 -11.43
CA VAL A 415 8.12 2.37 -9.99
C VAL A 415 6.84 2.99 -9.39
N PHE A 416 5.84 2.14 -9.12
CA PHE A 416 4.51 2.49 -8.61
C PHE A 416 4.53 3.07 -7.19
N GLN A 417 5.72 3.36 -6.64
CA GLN A 417 5.95 3.96 -5.33
C GLN A 417 5.24 5.31 -5.11
N ASN A 418 4.78 5.98 -6.18
CA ASN A 418 4.15 7.31 -6.12
C ASN A 418 2.89 7.45 -7.01
N VAL A 419 1.95 6.50 -6.92
CA VAL A 419 0.54 6.83 -7.18
C VAL A 419 -0.03 7.43 -5.88
N PRO A 420 -0.44 8.71 -5.84
CA PRO A 420 -1.13 9.24 -4.68
C PRO A 420 -2.55 8.67 -4.68
N THR A 421 -2.74 7.55 -3.97
CA THR A 421 -4.09 7.18 -3.55
C THR A 421 -4.60 8.31 -2.66
N SER A 422 -5.67 8.96 -3.08
CA SER A 422 -6.25 10.13 -2.41
C SER A 422 -7.02 9.74 -1.14
N TYR A 423 -6.30 9.15 -0.18
CA TYR A 423 -6.71 8.85 1.18
C TYR A 423 -5.64 9.30 2.19
N GLY A 424 -5.20 10.56 2.08
CA GLY A 424 -4.58 11.33 3.18
C GLY A 424 -3.25 10.84 3.77
N SER A 425 -2.72 9.69 3.35
CA SER A 425 -1.46 9.13 3.81
C SER A 425 -0.36 9.41 2.80
N LYS A 426 0.67 10.14 3.24
CA LYS A 426 1.96 10.18 2.52
C LYS A 426 2.44 8.74 2.31
N PRO A 427 3.14 8.40 1.21
CA PRO A 427 3.79 7.11 1.09
C PRO A 427 4.63 6.89 2.35
N VAL A 428 4.29 5.85 3.11
CA VAL A 428 4.92 5.60 4.41
C VAL A 428 6.31 5.08 4.08
N ILE A 429 7.29 5.99 4.06
CA ILE A 429 8.70 5.65 4.06
C ILE A 429 8.96 4.95 5.39
N LEU A 430 8.78 3.63 5.38
CA LEU A 430 9.04 2.79 6.54
C LEU A 430 10.53 2.98 6.89
N PRO A 431 10.90 3.41 8.12
CA PRO A 431 12.26 3.28 8.59
C PRO A 431 12.77 1.86 8.34
N PRO A 432 14.06 1.70 8.00
CA PRO A 432 14.64 0.41 7.67
C PRO A 432 14.39 -0.56 8.83
N ALA A 433 13.63 -1.61 8.55
CA ALA A 433 13.54 -2.75 9.45
C ALA A 433 14.93 -3.37 9.62
N LYS A 434 15.21 -3.93 10.79
CA LYS A 434 16.42 -4.74 11.01
C LYS A 434 16.35 -5.97 10.09
N PRO A 435 17.26 -6.15 9.11
CA PRO A 435 17.15 -7.25 8.16
C PRO A 435 17.16 -8.61 8.86
N GLY A 436 16.27 -9.51 8.44
CA GLY A 436 16.14 -10.85 9.05
C GLY A 436 15.71 -10.87 10.54
N SER A 437 15.14 -9.79 11.08
CA SER A 437 14.47 -9.83 12.38
C SER A 437 12.99 -10.23 12.25
N LEU A 438 12.45 -10.77 13.34
CA LEU A 438 11.11 -11.37 13.37
C LEU A 438 10.28 -10.80 14.52
N SER A 439 9.10 -10.25 14.23
CA SER A 439 8.12 -9.83 15.25
C SER A 439 6.89 -10.74 15.25
N LEU A 440 6.38 -11.09 16.43
CA LEU A 440 5.02 -11.60 16.60
C LEU A 440 4.07 -10.43 16.91
N VAL A 441 2.87 -10.46 16.34
CA VAL A 441 1.78 -9.51 16.62
C VAL A 441 0.53 -10.32 16.92
N THR A 442 -0.04 -10.10 18.11
CA THR A 442 -1.20 -10.85 18.58
C THR A 442 -2.12 -9.96 19.42
N SER A 443 -3.37 -10.38 19.63
CA SER A 443 -4.37 -9.64 20.40
C SER A 443 -4.63 -10.29 21.75
N TYR A 444 -4.92 -9.49 22.78
CA TYR A 444 -5.27 -10.00 24.12
C TYR A 444 -6.32 -9.10 24.76
N TRP A 445 -7.32 -9.65 25.45
CA TRP A 445 -8.34 -8.80 26.07
C TRP A 445 -7.90 -8.29 27.45
N ALA A 446 -8.15 -7.01 27.71
CA ALA A 446 -8.08 -6.42 29.03
C ALA A 446 -9.15 -7.03 29.94
N GLN A 447 -8.83 -7.20 31.23
CA GLN A 447 -9.78 -7.65 32.24
C GLN A 447 -9.73 -6.69 33.43
N PRO A 448 -10.84 -5.98 33.75
CA PRO A 448 -10.90 -5.09 34.90
C PRO A 448 -10.49 -5.80 36.19
N PRO A 449 -9.83 -5.11 37.15
CA PRO A 449 -9.42 -5.71 38.42
C PRO A 449 -10.52 -6.48 39.17
N GLU A 450 -11.75 -5.97 39.12
CA GLU A 450 -12.94 -6.59 39.73
C GLU A 450 -13.25 -7.99 39.16
N GLU A 451 -12.86 -8.26 37.91
CA GLU A 451 -13.07 -9.54 37.23
C GLU A 451 -11.85 -10.47 37.28
N GLN A 452 -10.66 -10.01 37.71
CA GLN A 452 -9.44 -10.83 37.76
C GLN A 452 -9.56 -12.04 38.71
N SER A 453 -10.46 -11.95 39.71
CA SER A 453 -10.88 -13.09 40.55
C SER A 453 -11.51 -14.24 39.76
N LYS A 454 -12.00 -13.96 38.54
CA LYS A 454 -12.52 -14.88 37.54
C LYS A 454 -11.55 -14.97 36.35
N ASN A 455 -10.24 -15.06 36.59
CA ASN A 455 -9.28 -15.44 35.57
C ASN A 455 -9.75 -16.78 34.96
N THR A 456 -10.31 -16.72 33.76
CA THR A 456 -10.72 -17.92 33.05
C THR A 456 -9.48 -18.73 32.71
N LEU A 457 -9.61 -20.05 32.69
CA LEU A 457 -8.53 -20.97 32.29
C LEU A 457 -7.87 -20.51 30.99
N HIS A 458 -8.73 -20.10 30.05
CA HIS A 458 -8.34 -19.55 28.75
C HIS A 458 -7.45 -18.30 28.79
N ARG A 459 -7.60 -17.45 29.80
CA ARG A 459 -6.73 -16.29 29.99
C ARG A 459 -5.29 -16.70 30.33
N LEU A 460 -5.15 -17.70 31.19
CA LEU A 460 -3.85 -18.23 31.61
C LEU A 460 -3.14 -18.96 30.46
N GLU A 461 -3.88 -19.74 29.65
CA GLU A 461 -3.35 -20.36 28.42
C GLU A 461 -2.71 -19.33 27.48
N ILE A 462 -3.31 -18.15 27.34
CA ILE A 462 -2.78 -17.05 26.52
C ILE A 462 -1.57 -16.38 27.19
N GLU A 463 -1.60 -16.13 28.51
CA GLU A 463 -0.44 -15.59 29.23
C GLU A 463 0.77 -16.55 29.13
N VAL A 464 0.56 -17.88 29.20
CA VAL A 464 1.55 -18.92 28.87
C VAL A 464 2.08 -18.76 27.45
N THR A 465 1.18 -18.65 26.47
CA THR A 465 1.52 -18.54 25.06
C THR A 465 2.48 -17.38 24.80
N ILE A 466 2.12 -16.20 25.33
CA ILE A 466 2.91 -14.98 25.18
C ILE A 466 4.27 -15.13 25.87
N LEU A 467 4.36 -15.76 27.04
CA LEU A 467 5.63 -16.05 27.73
C LEU A 467 6.53 -17.01 26.96
N ASN A 468 5.97 -18.09 26.39
CA ASN A 468 6.71 -19.01 25.53
C ASN A 468 7.31 -18.25 24.34
N ASN A 469 6.52 -17.41 23.67
CA ASN A 469 6.97 -16.63 22.53
C ASN A 469 7.99 -15.53 22.91
N LEU A 470 7.92 -14.98 24.13
CA LEU A 470 8.94 -14.06 24.66
C LEU A 470 10.28 -14.74 24.96
N ASN A 471 10.25 -15.99 25.41
CA ASN A 471 11.43 -16.80 25.71
C ASN A 471 11.99 -17.54 24.48
N ASN A 472 11.28 -17.56 23.35
CA ASN A 472 11.76 -18.12 22.08
C ASN A 472 12.81 -17.18 21.45
N PRO A 473 14.08 -17.61 21.28
CA PRO A 473 15.19 -16.73 20.91
C PRO A 473 15.13 -16.22 19.47
N TYR A 474 14.30 -16.80 18.62
CA TYR A 474 14.21 -16.43 17.21
C TYR A 474 13.35 -15.18 16.97
N PHE A 475 12.40 -14.88 17.85
CA PHE A 475 11.72 -13.60 17.89
C PHE A 475 12.66 -12.49 18.36
N ASP A 476 12.54 -11.31 17.77
CA ASP A 476 13.19 -10.08 18.21
C ASP A 476 12.21 -9.22 19.04
N GLN A 477 10.90 -9.35 18.79
CA GLN A 477 9.83 -8.58 19.43
C GLN A 477 8.52 -9.39 19.48
N VAL A 478 7.74 -9.25 20.55
CA VAL A 478 6.36 -9.72 20.66
C VAL A 478 5.49 -8.51 20.99
N VAL A 479 4.48 -8.24 20.16
CA VAL A 479 3.59 -7.08 20.27
C VAL A 479 2.17 -7.54 20.56
N VAL A 480 1.63 -7.06 21.69
CA VAL A 480 0.29 -7.40 22.15
C VAL A 480 -0.67 -6.22 21.95
N ILE A 481 -1.70 -6.43 21.14
CA ILE A 481 -2.80 -5.47 20.96
C ILE A 481 -3.81 -5.73 22.08
N LEU A 482 -3.78 -4.90 23.12
CA LEU A 482 -4.58 -5.05 24.32
C LEU A 482 -5.98 -4.47 24.09
N ASP A 483 -6.94 -5.36 23.82
CA ASP A 483 -8.30 -4.99 23.46
C ASP A 483 -9.19 -4.71 24.68
N GLY A 484 -10.12 -3.76 24.54
CA GLY A 484 -10.96 -3.33 25.66
C GLY A 484 -10.19 -2.62 26.79
N ALA A 485 -9.01 -2.06 26.48
CA ALA A 485 -8.16 -1.38 27.47
C ALA A 485 -8.92 -0.31 28.27
N THR A 486 -8.61 -0.20 29.57
CA THR A 486 -9.20 0.76 30.51
C THR A 486 -8.11 1.48 31.31
N THR A 487 -8.48 2.51 32.08
CA THR A 487 -7.53 3.19 32.98
C THR A 487 -6.94 2.27 34.05
N SER A 488 -7.65 1.21 34.44
CA SER A 488 -7.24 0.21 35.44
C SER A 488 -6.79 -1.13 34.84
N CYS A 489 -6.87 -1.31 33.52
CA CYS A 489 -6.32 -2.45 32.80
C CYS A 489 -5.82 -2.00 31.42
N ASN A 490 -4.56 -1.60 31.37
CA ASN A 490 -3.87 -1.10 30.19
C ASN A 490 -2.48 -1.76 30.05
N CYS A 491 -1.75 -1.39 29.02
CA CYS A 491 -0.46 -1.94 28.68
C CYS A 491 0.62 -1.85 29.77
N LEU A 492 0.54 -0.88 30.69
CA LEU A 492 1.45 -0.84 31.85
C LEU A 492 1.17 -2.03 32.78
N HIS A 493 -0.06 -2.15 33.27
CA HIS A 493 -0.51 -3.24 34.14
C HIS A 493 -0.31 -4.62 33.48
N PHE A 494 -0.52 -4.71 32.16
CA PHE A 494 -0.24 -5.94 31.41
C PHE A 494 1.27 -6.27 31.41
N LYS A 495 2.15 -5.33 31.04
CA LYS A 495 3.61 -5.56 31.03
C LYS A 495 4.14 -5.92 32.44
N GLU A 496 3.62 -5.28 33.49
CA GLU A 496 3.96 -5.60 34.89
C GLU A 496 3.57 -7.04 35.25
N ARG A 497 2.34 -7.46 34.92
CA ARG A 497 1.87 -8.84 35.13
C ARG A 497 2.72 -9.86 34.36
N MET A 498 3.03 -9.60 33.09
CA MET A 498 3.87 -10.50 32.30
C MET A 498 5.29 -10.62 32.86
N ALA A 499 5.85 -9.53 33.41
CA ALA A 499 7.13 -9.56 34.12
C ALA A 499 7.04 -10.38 35.43
N GLU A 500 5.93 -10.27 36.17
CA GLU A 500 5.67 -11.08 37.37
C GLU A 500 5.58 -12.59 37.03
N HIS A 501 4.82 -12.98 36.00
CA HIS A 501 4.78 -14.37 35.56
C HIS A 501 6.13 -14.88 35.09
N ALA A 502 6.89 -14.07 34.33
CA ALA A 502 8.24 -14.44 33.91
C ALA A 502 9.17 -14.65 35.12
N ALA A 503 9.10 -13.78 36.15
CA ALA A 503 9.88 -13.93 37.38
C ALA A 503 9.51 -15.21 38.15
N LYS A 504 8.22 -15.49 38.34
CA LYS A 504 7.75 -16.71 39.01
C LYS A 504 8.12 -17.98 38.22
N TYR A 505 8.07 -17.94 36.89
CA TYR A 505 8.51 -19.07 36.04
C TYR A 505 10.01 -19.34 36.21
N ASN A 506 10.87 -18.31 36.17
CA ASN A 506 12.30 -18.50 36.39
C ASN A 506 12.56 -19.08 37.80
N GLN A 507 11.84 -18.63 38.83
CA GLN A 507 11.92 -19.18 40.18
C GLN A 507 11.50 -20.67 40.22
N PHE A 508 10.39 -21.03 39.58
CA PHE A 508 9.90 -22.41 39.52
C PHE A 508 10.89 -23.35 38.80
N MET A 509 11.48 -22.91 37.69
CA MET A 509 12.47 -23.67 36.94
C MET A 509 13.87 -23.66 37.58
N GLY A 510 14.06 -23.01 38.73
CA GLY A 510 15.37 -22.90 39.39
C GLY A 510 16.40 -22.07 38.60
N ILE A 511 15.94 -21.22 37.68
CA ILE A 511 16.79 -20.43 36.79
C ILE A 511 17.36 -19.23 37.55
N ASP A 512 18.68 -19.19 37.74
CA ASP A 512 19.36 -18.00 38.25
C ASP A 512 19.35 -16.87 37.21
N VAL A 513 18.45 -15.91 37.42
CA VAL A 513 18.33 -14.69 36.61
C VAL A 513 19.58 -13.79 36.67
N ASN A 514 20.48 -14.02 37.62
CA ASN A 514 21.76 -13.32 37.70
C ASN A 514 22.90 -13.99 36.93
N SER A 515 22.77 -15.25 36.54
CA SER A 515 23.78 -16.00 35.81
C SER A 515 24.16 -15.32 34.48
N THR A 516 25.40 -15.52 34.05
CA THR A 516 25.88 -15.08 32.72
C THR A 516 25.05 -15.67 31.60
N ASP A 517 24.66 -16.93 31.76
CA ASP A 517 23.98 -17.71 30.74
C ASP A 517 22.57 -17.16 30.53
N TYR A 518 21.82 -16.93 31.61
CA TYR A 518 20.51 -16.26 31.55
C TYR A 518 20.60 -14.86 30.93
N LYS A 519 21.59 -14.06 31.33
CA LYS A 519 21.79 -12.70 30.79
C LYS A 519 22.24 -12.71 29.32
N SER A 520 22.79 -13.83 28.83
CA SER A 520 23.15 -14.04 27.43
C SER A 520 22.00 -14.58 26.57
N GLN A 521 20.97 -15.19 27.18
CA GLN A 521 19.80 -15.67 26.46
C GLN A 521 19.05 -14.50 25.83
N LYS A 522 18.99 -14.47 24.49
CA LYS A 522 18.17 -13.53 23.75
C LYS A 522 16.69 -13.81 24.04
N ARG A 523 16.01 -12.86 24.66
CA ARG A 523 14.56 -12.80 24.80
C ARG A 523 13.98 -11.76 23.86
N ALA A 524 12.75 -11.96 23.40
CA ALA A 524 12.05 -10.97 22.58
C ALA A 524 11.59 -9.78 23.43
N VAL A 525 11.58 -8.59 22.84
CA VAL A 525 11.06 -7.38 23.52
C VAL A 525 9.53 -7.44 23.57
N LEU A 526 8.94 -7.29 24.77
CA LEU A 526 7.49 -7.18 24.93
C LEU A 526 7.02 -5.75 24.68
N ASP A 527 6.25 -5.55 23.62
CA ASP A 527 5.50 -4.33 23.36
C ASP A 527 3.99 -4.53 23.42
N CYS A 528 3.27 -3.43 23.63
CA CYS A 528 1.84 -3.45 23.85
C CYS A 528 1.19 -2.16 23.34
N VAL A 529 -0.04 -2.27 22.81
CA VAL A 529 -0.87 -1.13 22.36
C VAL A 529 -2.25 -1.19 23.02
N ASP A 530 -2.66 -0.11 23.68
CA ASP A 530 -3.99 0.02 24.29
C ASP A 530 -5.08 0.29 23.24
N VAL A 531 -6.01 -0.64 23.08
CA VAL A 531 -7.16 -0.51 22.17
C VAL A 531 -8.46 -0.42 22.97
N TRP A 532 -8.90 0.81 23.17
CA TRP A 532 -10.07 1.19 23.98
C TRP A 532 -11.43 0.83 23.35
N VAL A 533 -11.45 0.41 22.07
CA VAL A 533 -12.69 0.25 21.27
C VAL A 533 -13.08 -1.23 21.10
N GLY A 534 -12.63 -2.09 22.01
CA GLY A 534 -12.88 -3.55 22.00
C GLY A 534 -12.02 -4.32 21.00
N GLN A 535 -12.38 -5.59 20.78
CA GLN A 535 -11.57 -6.55 20.02
C GLN A 535 -11.18 -6.08 18.60
N PRO A 536 -9.88 -6.07 18.24
CA PRO A 536 -9.43 -5.76 16.89
C PRO A 536 -9.93 -6.79 15.88
N ASN A 537 -10.18 -6.30 14.67
CA ASN A 537 -10.51 -7.15 13.54
C ASN A 537 -9.26 -7.53 12.73
N TYR A 538 -9.36 -8.49 11.80
CA TYR A 538 -8.20 -8.94 11.01
C TYR A 538 -7.50 -7.81 10.25
N PHE A 539 -8.25 -6.82 9.71
CA PHE A 539 -7.64 -5.65 9.06
C PHE A 539 -6.83 -4.83 10.06
N ASP A 540 -7.39 -4.54 11.24
CA ASP A 540 -6.67 -3.80 12.29
C ASP A 540 -5.36 -4.50 12.66
N MET A 541 -5.38 -5.84 12.80
CA MET A 541 -4.19 -6.63 13.13
C MET A 541 -3.12 -6.56 12.04
N PHE A 542 -3.47 -6.62 10.75
CA PHE A 542 -2.50 -6.40 9.67
C PHE A 542 -2.01 -4.94 9.61
N MET A 543 -2.85 -3.96 9.96
CA MET A 543 -2.44 -2.55 10.05
C MET A 543 -1.47 -2.29 11.21
N TYR A 544 -1.68 -2.91 12.38
CA TYR A 544 -0.70 -2.91 13.48
C TYR A 544 0.60 -3.60 13.05
N ALA A 545 0.50 -4.77 12.42
CA ALA A 545 1.65 -5.54 11.94
C ALA A 545 2.49 -4.85 10.85
N THR A 546 1.95 -3.84 10.18
CA THR A 546 2.66 -3.04 9.18
C THR A 546 3.08 -1.66 9.67
N ASN A 547 2.69 -1.27 10.89
CA ASN A 547 3.01 0.05 11.45
C ASN A 547 4.50 0.17 11.81
N PRO A 548 5.27 1.08 11.19
CA PRO A 548 6.71 1.23 11.45
C PRO A 548 7.08 1.78 12.81
N GLY A 549 6.16 2.50 13.48
CA GLY A 549 6.38 3.05 14.82
C GLY A 549 6.17 2.01 15.92
N LEU A 550 5.60 0.85 15.57
CA LEU A 550 5.29 -0.25 16.48
C LEU A 550 6.15 -1.48 16.19
N ILE A 551 6.24 -1.88 14.93
CA ILE A 551 6.95 -3.09 14.50
C ILE A 551 8.34 -2.71 14.01
N THR A 552 9.39 -3.20 14.67
CA THR A 552 10.77 -2.95 14.24
C THR A 552 11.28 -3.95 13.19
N SER A 553 10.57 -5.07 13.01
CA SER A 553 11.05 -6.19 12.21
C SER A 553 10.69 -6.18 10.73
N GLU A 554 11.48 -6.95 9.96
CA GLU A 554 11.25 -7.16 8.53
C GLU A 554 10.21 -8.25 8.29
N ILE A 555 10.32 -9.37 9.02
CA ILE A 555 9.32 -10.44 8.99
C ILE A 555 8.36 -10.28 10.15
N VAL A 556 7.07 -10.50 9.89
CA VAL A 556 6.02 -10.38 10.90
C VAL A 556 5.14 -11.62 10.88
N ILE A 557 4.79 -12.10 12.06
CA ILE A 557 3.75 -13.11 12.29
C ILE A 557 2.54 -12.39 12.88
N VAL A 558 1.37 -12.53 12.24
CA VAL A 558 0.08 -12.15 12.85
C VAL A 558 -0.60 -13.43 13.30
N ALA A 559 -0.92 -13.57 14.58
CA ALA A 559 -1.48 -14.80 15.14
C ALA A 559 -2.59 -14.56 16.17
N ASN A 560 -3.45 -15.55 16.37
CA ASN A 560 -4.32 -15.63 17.53
C ASN A 560 -3.50 -15.70 18.84
N ALA A 561 -4.11 -15.26 19.94
CA ALA A 561 -3.49 -15.00 21.25
C ALA A 561 -2.78 -16.21 21.88
N ASP A 562 -3.19 -17.39 21.45
CA ASP A 562 -2.98 -18.71 22.03
C ASP A 562 -2.08 -19.61 21.17
N GLN A 563 -1.44 -19.02 20.14
CA GLN A 563 -0.46 -19.66 19.25
C GLN A 563 0.97 -19.56 19.80
N ALA A 564 1.49 -20.68 20.30
CA ALA A 564 2.84 -20.83 20.83
C ALA A 564 3.76 -21.44 19.77
N PHE A 565 4.85 -20.74 19.44
CA PHE A 565 5.80 -21.17 18.43
C PHE A 565 7.04 -21.80 19.07
N ASP A 566 7.54 -22.88 18.46
CA ASP A 566 8.81 -23.49 18.83
C ASP A 566 9.98 -22.98 17.97
N GLU A 567 11.12 -23.67 18.03
CA GLU A 567 12.34 -23.28 17.33
C GLU A 567 12.24 -23.31 15.80
N SER A 568 11.25 -24.02 15.23
CA SER A 568 11.02 -24.04 13.78
C SER A 568 10.64 -22.66 13.23
N VAL A 569 10.16 -21.75 14.08
CA VAL A 569 9.85 -20.35 13.69
C VAL A 569 11.06 -19.59 13.13
N GLN A 570 12.29 -20.06 13.39
CA GLN A 570 13.50 -19.50 12.76
C GLN A 570 13.42 -19.48 11.23
N TRP A 571 12.73 -20.46 10.62
CA TRP A 571 12.57 -20.54 9.16
C TRP A 571 11.77 -19.39 8.57
N ALA A 572 10.95 -18.69 9.36
CA ALA A 572 10.24 -17.47 8.94
C ALA A 572 11.19 -16.42 8.33
N LYS A 573 12.45 -16.36 8.80
CA LYS A 573 13.46 -15.40 8.34
C LYS A 573 13.93 -15.62 6.90
N HIS A 574 13.64 -16.79 6.33
CA HIS A 574 14.10 -17.17 5.01
C HIS A 574 13.02 -17.07 3.93
N ILE A 575 11.74 -16.78 4.27
CA ILE A 575 10.66 -16.75 3.28
C ILE A 575 10.93 -15.69 2.21
N LYS A 576 10.49 -15.93 0.97
CA LYS A 576 10.57 -14.91 -0.09
C LYS A 576 9.71 -13.69 0.25
N ASN A 577 10.14 -12.52 -0.24
CA ASN A 577 9.44 -11.25 -0.05
C ASN A 577 8.09 -11.14 -0.81
N THR A 578 7.78 -12.13 -1.64
CA THR A 578 6.51 -12.32 -2.36
C THR A 578 5.70 -13.51 -1.82
N THR A 579 5.97 -13.98 -0.60
CA THR A 579 5.30 -15.15 -0.02
C THR A 579 4.56 -14.79 1.26
N VAL A 580 3.35 -15.31 1.41
CA VAL A 580 2.61 -15.37 2.66
C VAL A 580 2.45 -16.84 3.05
N LEU A 581 2.95 -17.20 4.24
CA LEU A 581 2.67 -18.52 4.81
C LEU A 581 1.41 -18.43 5.68
N ALA A 582 0.42 -19.28 5.39
CA ALA A 582 -0.66 -19.56 6.33
C ALA A 582 -0.25 -20.75 7.21
N LEU A 583 -0.40 -20.61 8.52
CA LEU A 583 -0.02 -21.62 9.50
C LEU A 583 -1.27 -22.17 10.21
N PRO A 584 -1.65 -23.43 9.95
CA PRO A 584 -2.61 -24.15 10.78
C PRO A 584 -1.92 -24.68 12.04
N THR A 585 -2.68 -24.89 13.11
CA THR A 585 -2.11 -25.45 14.34
C THR A 585 -1.88 -26.97 14.29
N TRP A 586 -0.87 -27.42 15.02
CA TRP A 586 -0.62 -28.83 15.37
C TRP A 586 -1.52 -29.35 16.51
N GLY A 587 -2.33 -28.47 17.12
CA GLY A 587 -3.22 -28.80 18.24
C GLY A 587 -2.47 -28.95 19.57
N LEU A 588 -3.21 -29.18 20.65
CA LEU A 588 -2.62 -29.56 21.94
C LEU A 588 -2.46 -31.08 22.02
N ASN A 589 -1.21 -31.52 22.03
CA ASN A 589 -0.83 -32.88 22.42
C ASN A 589 0.42 -32.80 23.28
N MET A 590 0.27 -33.00 24.60
CA MET A 590 1.35 -32.82 25.58
C MET A 590 2.51 -33.83 25.44
N ASP A 591 2.38 -34.84 24.59
CA ASP A 591 3.47 -35.78 24.26
C ASP A 591 4.22 -35.38 22.98
N ARG A 592 3.69 -34.41 22.20
CA ARG A 592 4.32 -33.85 20.99
C ARG A 592 4.81 -32.40 21.17
N VAL A 593 4.19 -31.62 22.05
CA VAL A 593 4.64 -30.25 22.37
C VAL A 593 6.08 -30.30 22.92
N PRO A 594 7.03 -29.51 22.38
CA PRO A 594 8.41 -29.46 22.88
C PRO A 594 8.49 -29.10 24.36
N SER A 595 9.46 -29.69 25.08
CA SER A 595 9.58 -29.52 26.55
C SER A 595 9.54 -28.07 27.02
N PRO A 596 10.28 -27.09 26.42
CA PRO A 596 10.20 -25.71 26.88
C PRO A 596 8.78 -25.13 26.82
N THR A 597 8.06 -25.43 25.74
CA THR A 597 6.68 -24.98 25.50
C THR A 597 5.70 -25.67 26.47
N LYS A 598 5.92 -26.96 26.74
CA LYS A 598 5.19 -27.77 27.72
C LYS A 598 5.40 -27.30 29.17
N ASP A 599 6.62 -26.95 29.53
CA ASP A 599 6.99 -26.55 30.90
C ASP A 599 6.37 -25.20 31.29
N HIS A 600 6.32 -24.23 30.36
CA HIS A 600 5.57 -22.98 30.56
C HIS A 600 4.09 -23.23 30.83
N PHE A 601 3.46 -24.15 30.08
CA PHE A 601 2.06 -24.50 30.25
C PHE A 601 1.79 -25.15 31.61
N ILE A 602 2.56 -26.18 31.98
CA ILE A 602 2.43 -26.86 33.26
C ILE A 602 2.61 -25.88 34.44
N PHE A 603 3.58 -24.97 34.35
CA PHE A 603 3.87 -24.01 35.40
C PHE A 603 2.68 -23.09 35.74
N ILE A 604 2.06 -22.43 34.75
CA ILE A 604 0.99 -21.45 35.01
C ILE A 604 -0.36 -22.13 35.18
N HIS A 605 -0.61 -23.23 34.45
CA HIS A 605 -1.88 -23.94 34.50
C HIS A 605 -1.99 -24.85 35.75
N GLY A 606 -0.88 -25.28 36.34
CA GLY A 606 -0.83 -26.02 37.62
C GLY A 606 -1.38 -27.45 37.59
N THR A 607 -2.00 -27.89 36.50
CA THR A 607 -2.53 -29.24 36.32
C THR A 607 -1.47 -30.20 35.76
N SER A 608 -1.40 -31.41 36.29
CA SER A 608 -0.70 -32.51 35.61
C SER A 608 -1.34 -32.79 34.25
N SER A 609 -0.56 -33.31 33.30
CA SER A 609 -0.98 -33.54 31.90
C SER A 609 -2.13 -34.55 31.70
N THR A 610 -2.70 -35.09 32.79
CA THR A 610 -3.72 -36.15 32.76
C THR A 610 -5.12 -35.68 32.41
N GLU A 611 -5.48 -34.42 32.64
CA GLU A 611 -6.80 -33.87 32.27
C GLU A 611 -6.86 -33.48 30.78
N TYR A 612 -5.76 -33.01 30.19
CA TYR A 612 -5.66 -32.63 28.76
C TYR A 612 -5.44 -33.81 27.80
N LYS A 613 -6.00 -34.98 28.11
CA LYS A 613 -5.82 -36.21 27.30
C LYS A 613 -6.68 -36.27 26.03
N THR A 614 -7.57 -35.31 25.81
CA THR A 614 -8.26 -35.13 24.53
C THR A 614 -7.27 -34.62 23.48
N GLU A 615 -6.64 -35.54 22.75
CA GLU A 615 -5.79 -35.20 21.61
C GLU A 615 -6.56 -34.30 20.63
N ILE A 616 -6.18 -33.02 20.55
CA ILE A 616 -6.66 -32.14 19.49
C ILE A 616 -5.94 -32.59 18.22
N PRO A 617 -6.64 -33.10 17.18
CA PRO A 617 -5.98 -33.61 16.00
C PRO A 617 -5.22 -32.47 15.29
N PRO A 618 -4.00 -32.71 14.79
CA PRO A 618 -3.22 -31.68 14.12
C PRO A 618 -3.94 -31.26 12.83
N ARG A 619 -4.55 -30.08 12.82
CA ARG A 619 -5.25 -29.51 11.64
C ARG A 619 -4.30 -29.35 10.45
N CYS A 620 -3.03 -29.16 10.76
CA CYS A 620 -1.87 -29.40 9.91
C CYS A 620 -1.96 -30.60 8.93
N LYS A 621 -2.51 -31.75 9.34
CA LYS A 621 -2.67 -32.95 8.50
C LYS A 621 -4.01 -33.02 7.76
N GLU A 622 -5.03 -32.35 8.27
CA GLU A 622 -6.38 -32.35 7.68
C GLU A 622 -6.58 -31.27 6.59
N GLY A 623 -5.66 -30.30 6.48
CA GLY A 623 -5.50 -29.42 5.32
C GLY A 623 -6.62 -28.41 5.01
N GLU A 624 -7.78 -28.47 5.67
CA GLU A 624 -9.02 -27.87 5.15
C GLU A 624 -9.90 -27.11 6.17
N LYS A 625 -9.41 -26.67 7.35
CA LYS A 625 -10.32 -26.19 8.43
C LYS A 625 -10.01 -24.86 9.15
N SER A 626 -8.76 -24.50 9.45
CA SER A 626 -8.43 -23.22 10.15
C SER A 626 -6.97 -22.81 9.90
N TRP A 627 -6.73 -21.51 9.83
CA TRP A 627 -5.39 -20.89 9.82
C TRP A 627 -5.31 -19.94 11.01
N ASP A 628 -4.40 -20.18 11.95
CA ASP A 628 -4.38 -19.43 13.21
C ASP A 628 -3.21 -18.42 13.28
N ALA A 629 -2.30 -18.45 12.29
CA ALA A 629 -1.30 -17.42 12.07
C ALA A 629 -0.91 -17.22 10.59
N TYR A 630 -0.37 -16.04 10.28
CA TYR A 630 0.16 -15.66 8.97
C TYR A 630 1.58 -15.12 9.11
N VAL A 631 2.51 -15.58 8.27
CA VAL A 631 3.89 -15.08 8.21
C VAL A 631 4.16 -14.38 6.88
N PHE A 632 4.67 -13.16 6.93
CA PHE A 632 4.93 -12.35 5.74
C PHE A 632 6.05 -11.32 5.95
N HIS A 633 6.59 -10.81 4.85
CA HIS A 633 7.45 -9.60 4.87
C HIS A 633 6.59 -8.36 5.10
N ARG A 634 6.93 -7.52 6.08
CA ARG A 634 6.20 -6.29 6.42
C ARG A 634 5.94 -5.39 5.20
N LYS A 635 6.92 -5.31 4.28
CA LYS A 635 6.87 -4.52 3.03
C LYS A 635 5.93 -5.08 1.95
N LEU A 636 5.57 -6.37 2.02
CA LEU A 636 4.60 -6.99 1.13
C LEU A 636 3.20 -6.46 1.46
N VAL A 637 2.84 -6.43 2.75
CA VAL A 637 1.49 -6.07 3.22
C VAL A 637 1.28 -4.56 3.36
N ALA A 638 2.32 -3.81 3.76
CA ALA A 638 2.22 -2.39 4.11
C ALA A 638 1.63 -1.53 2.98
N GLY A 639 0.46 -0.93 3.25
CA GLY A 639 -0.23 -0.01 2.33
C GLY A 639 -0.99 -0.66 1.17
N ARG A 640 -1.06 -2.00 1.10
CA ARG A 640 -1.75 -2.73 0.00
C ARG A 640 -3.16 -3.22 0.37
N LEU A 641 -3.48 -3.32 1.65
CA LEU A 641 -4.76 -3.87 2.10
C LEU A 641 -5.91 -2.87 2.02
N HIS A 642 -7.08 -3.36 1.61
CA HIS A 642 -8.32 -2.60 1.55
C HIS A 642 -9.27 -3.01 2.69
N PRO A 643 -9.78 -2.07 3.52
CA PRO A 643 -10.65 -2.42 4.65
C PRO A 643 -11.96 -3.08 4.22
N GLU A 644 -12.46 -2.82 3.02
CA GLU A 644 -13.69 -3.42 2.50
C GLU A 644 -13.57 -4.93 2.24
N SER A 645 -12.37 -5.43 1.94
CA SER A 645 -12.10 -6.87 1.77
C SER A 645 -12.27 -7.63 3.08
N PHE A 646 -12.03 -6.97 4.21
CA PHE A 646 -12.15 -7.54 5.56
C PHE A 646 -13.55 -7.36 6.18
N LYS A 647 -14.57 -7.00 5.38
CA LYS A 647 -15.96 -6.81 5.85
C LYS A 647 -16.93 -7.79 5.23
N ARG A 648 -17.92 -8.20 6.03
CA ARG A 648 -19.13 -8.92 5.61
C ARG A 648 -20.39 -8.08 5.85
N PRO A 649 -21.50 -8.32 5.14
CA PRO A 649 -22.81 -7.84 5.55
C PRO A 649 -23.19 -8.34 6.95
N THR A 650 -23.83 -7.50 7.76
CA THR A 650 -24.36 -7.91 9.07
C THR A 650 -25.61 -8.78 8.92
N VAL A 651 -25.84 -9.73 9.84
CA VAL A 651 -26.92 -10.74 9.75
C VAL A 651 -28.33 -10.13 9.65
N HIS A 652 -28.53 -8.89 10.14
CA HIS A 652 -29.78 -8.14 9.99
C HIS A 652 -30.10 -7.69 8.55
N TRP A 653 -29.23 -7.92 7.55
CA TRP A 653 -29.49 -7.59 6.14
C TRP A 653 -30.80 -8.17 5.57
N ALA A 654 -31.30 -9.29 6.12
CA ALA A 654 -32.52 -9.94 5.67
C ALA A 654 -33.80 -9.15 6.05
N THR A 655 -33.73 -8.29 7.06
CA THR A 655 -34.87 -7.47 7.56
C THR A 655 -34.60 -5.96 7.55
N SER A 656 -33.33 -5.54 7.52
CA SER A 656 -32.91 -4.14 7.45
C SER A 656 -32.70 -3.68 6.01
N ARG A 657 -33.28 -2.54 5.64
CA ARG A 657 -32.96 -1.85 4.37
C ARG A 657 -31.57 -1.18 4.37
N ARG A 658 -30.85 -1.17 5.49
CA ARG A 658 -29.48 -0.64 5.58
C ARG A 658 -28.48 -1.75 5.32
N ARG A 659 -27.56 -1.52 4.38
CA ARG A 659 -26.43 -2.41 4.08
C ARG A 659 -25.31 -2.20 5.10
N ASP A 660 -25.60 -2.46 6.37
CA ASP A 660 -24.61 -2.34 7.44
C ASP A 660 -23.64 -3.52 7.36
N SER A 661 -22.34 -3.23 7.28
CA SER A 661 -21.25 -4.20 7.14
C SER A 661 -20.35 -4.21 8.37
N ALA A 662 -19.94 -5.38 8.85
CA ALA A 662 -19.04 -5.56 9.99
C ALA A 662 -17.73 -6.24 9.57
N PHE A 663 -16.63 -5.91 10.24
CA PHE A 663 -15.34 -6.55 10.01
C PHE A 663 -15.27 -7.95 10.62
N PHE A 664 -14.45 -8.84 10.05
CA PHE A 664 -14.13 -10.16 10.63
C PHE A 664 -13.28 -10.01 11.88
N LYS A 665 -13.81 -10.37 13.06
CA LYS A 665 -13.06 -10.33 14.32
C LYS A 665 -12.08 -11.51 14.41
N MET A 666 -10.95 -11.33 15.11
CA MET A 666 -9.93 -12.39 15.29
C MET A 666 -10.53 -13.72 15.81
N ASN A 667 -11.37 -13.65 16.85
CA ASN A 667 -11.95 -14.87 17.45
C ASN A 667 -13.24 -15.34 16.76
N GLU A 668 -13.63 -14.75 15.63
CA GLU A 668 -14.85 -15.14 14.92
C GLU A 668 -14.67 -16.47 14.17
N MET A 669 -15.69 -17.33 14.15
CA MET A 669 -15.66 -18.60 13.41
C MET A 669 -15.59 -18.33 11.90
N GLY A 670 -14.56 -18.84 11.23
CA GLY A 670 -14.29 -18.56 9.81
C GLY A 670 -13.68 -17.18 9.56
N GLY A 671 -13.47 -16.36 10.59
CA GLY A 671 -12.83 -15.04 10.49
C GLY A 671 -11.42 -15.16 9.93
N GLU A 672 -10.69 -16.20 10.35
CA GLU A 672 -9.38 -16.58 9.81
C GLU A 672 -9.40 -16.82 8.29
N ASN A 673 -10.29 -17.67 7.80
CA ASN A 673 -10.37 -17.99 6.37
C ASN A 673 -10.73 -16.76 5.54
N ALA A 674 -11.60 -15.89 6.06
CA ALA A 674 -11.92 -14.62 5.45
C ALA A 674 -10.74 -13.61 5.51
N GLY A 675 -9.98 -13.61 6.60
CA GLY A 675 -8.77 -12.81 6.77
C GLY A 675 -7.68 -13.17 5.77
N LEU A 676 -7.43 -14.47 5.54
CA LEU A 676 -6.53 -14.95 4.49
C LEU A 676 -7.04 -14.56 3.09
N TRP A 677 -8.33 -14.74 2.81
CA TRP A 677 -8.91 -14.39 1.52
C TRP A 677 -8.79 -12.89 1.22
N ALA A 678 -9.09 -12.04 2.21
CA ALA A 678 -8.94 -10.59 2.10
C ALA A 678 -7.48 -10.13 1.99
N LEU A 679 -6.56 -10.84 2.64
CA LEU A 679 -5.12 -10.64 2.50
C LEU A 679 -4.66 -10.95 1.07
N MET A 680 -5.17 -12.02 0.45
CA MET A 680 -4.86 -12.37 -0.94
C MET A 680 -5.55 -11.46 -1.97
N GLU A 681 -6.77 -10.98 -1.72
CA GLU A 681 -7.42 -9.97 -2.58
C GLU A 681 -6.60 -8.67 -2.64
N GLY A 682 -5.92 -8.30 -1.55
CA GLY A 682 -5.01 -7.16 -1.49
C GLY A 682 -3.58 -7.42 -1.98
N LEU A 683 -3.22 -8.68 -2.28
CA LEU A 683 -1.84 -9.11 -2.62
C LEU A 683 -1.84 -10.12 -3.78
N PRO A 684 -2.36 -9.77 -4.98
CA PRO A 684 -2.51 -10.70 -6.10
C PRO A 684 -1.17 -11.27 -6.63
N GLU A 685 -0.04 -10.63 -6.33
CA GLU A 685 1.32 -11.11 -6.63
C GLU A 685 1.92 -12.04 -5.56
N ALA A 686 1.26 -12.24 -4.42
CA ALA A 686 1.76 -13.09 -3.35
C ALA A 686 1.47 -14.57 -3.61
N MET A 687 2.46 -15.42 -3.35
CA MET A 687 2.25 -16.87 -3.26
C MET A 687 1.74 -17.22 -1.86
N ASP A 688 0.55 -17.82 -1.79
CA ASP A 688 -0.03 -18.43 -0.59
C ASP A 688 0.42 -19.88 -0.46
N VAL A 689 1.04 -20.20 0.68
CA VAL A 689 1.59 -21.55 0.92
C VAL A 689 1.23 -22.01 2.32
N ASN A 690 0.86 -23.28 2.47
CA ASN A 690 0.68 -23.88 3.79
C ASN A 690 2.07 -24.14 4.41
N GLY A 691 2.41 -23.36 5.43
CA GLY A 691 3.72 -23.43 6.11
C GLY A 691 3.82 -24.48 7.21
N CYS A 692 2.75 -25.25 7.48
CA CYS A 692 2.65 -26.28 8.53
C CYS A 692 3.87 -27.21 8.65
N THR A 693 4.41 -27.63 7.52
CA THR A 693 5.53 -28.58 7.41
C THR A 693 6.88 -27.97 7.80
N VAL A 694 6.97 -26.64 7.90
CA VAL A 694 8.22 -25.91 8.12
C VAL A 694 8.19 -25.06 9.40
N ILE A 695 7.05 -24.50 9.77
CA ILE A 695 6.86 -23.77 11.03
C ILE A 695 5.71 -24.41 11.80
N GLN A 696 6.03 -24.91 12.99
CA GLN A 696 5.08 -25.52 13.91
C GLN A 696 4.55 -24.45 14.86
N THR A 697 3.23 -24.43 15.01
CA THR A 697 2.52 -23.61 16.00
C THR A 697 1.59 -24.50 16.81
N TRP A 698 1.68 -24.36 18.13
CA TRP A 698 0.96 -25.12 19.13
C TRP A 698 -0.14 -24.25 19.70
N HIS A 699 -1.32 -24.81 19.88
CA HIS A 699 -2.49 -24.07 20.35
C HIS A 699 -2.86 -24.59 21.73
N PHE A 700 -2.84 -23.72 22.74
CA PHE A 700 -3.02 -24.14 24.12
C PHE A 700 -4.47 -24.17 24.60
N HIS A 701 -5.45 -23.70 23.81
CA HIS A 701 -6.84 -23.62 24.27
C HIS A 701 -7.67 -24.88 24.04
N GLY A 702 -8.57 -25.13 24.99
CA GLY A 702 -9.67 -26.10 24.86
C GLY A 702 -10.99 -25.48 24.37
N ALA A 703 -10.96 -24.31 23.73
CA ALA A 703 -12.19 -23.56 23.46
C ALA A 703 -13.10 -24.23 22.40
N PRO A 704 -14.44 -24.19 22.55
CA PRO A 704 -15.37 -24.88 21.64
C PRO A 704 -15.23 -24.56 20.14
N LYS A 705 -14.63 -23.42 19.76
CA LYS A 705 -14.29 -23.07 18.36
C LYS A 705 -13.47 -24.18 17.67
N MET A 706 -12.65 -24.91 18.44
CA MET A 706 -11.81 -26.00 17.93
C MET A 706 -12.44 -27.39 18.07
N HIS A 707 -13.31 -27.60 19.06
CA HIS A 707 -13.89 -28.92 19.38
C HIS A 707 -15.29 -29.16 18.81
N ALA A 708 -15.94 -28.15 18.22
CA ALA A 708 -17.24 -28.28 17.56
C ALA A 708 -17.18 -29.06 16.23
N HIS A 709 -16.74 -30.32 16.28
CA HIS A 709 -16.86 -31.28 15.18
C HIS A 709 -18.32 -31.76 14.96
N GLU A 710 -19.21 -31.52 15.92
CA GLU A 710 -20.59 -32.05 15.95
C GLU A 710 -21.68 -30.95 15.88
N LEU A 711 -21.34 -29.67 15.79
CA LEU A 711 -22.34 -28.64 15.50
C LEU A 711 -22.74 -28.75 14.02
N ASN A 712 -24.03 -29.03 13.79
CA ASN A 712 -24.68 -29.21 12.49
C ASN A 712 -24.17 -28.22 11.41
N GLU A 713 -24.12 -28.68 10.15
CA GLU A 713 -23.34 -28.17 9.01
C GLU A 713 -23.65 -26.74 8.46
N GLU A 714 -23.95 -25.76 9.32
CA GLU A 714 -24.09 -24.33 9.02
C GLU A 714 -22.75 -23.57 9.13
N TYR A 715 -21.77 -23.93 8.28
CA TYR A 715 -20.59 -23.09 7.95
C TYR A 715 -21.05 -21.73 7.32
N TRP A 716 -20.26 -20.62 7.08
CA TRP A 716 -20.82 -19.26 6.68
C TRP A 716 -20.46 -18.54 5.30
N TYR A 717 -21.39 -18.24 4.36
CA TYR A 717 -21.13 -18.07 2.88
C TYR A 717 -20.59 -16.74 2.52
N TRP A 718 -19.84 -16.89 1.44
CA TRP A 718 -19.46 -15.83 0.60
C TRP A 718 -19.42 -16.28 -0.86
N ASP A 719 -20.59 -16.46 -1.46
CA ASP A 719 -20.74 -16.32 -2.92
C ASP A 719 -21.33 -14.93 -3.20
N ARG A 720 -20.47 -14.04 -3.69
CA ARG A 720 -20.85 -12.65 -4.03
C ARG A 720 -21.85 -12.58 -5.19
N LYS A 721 -22.03 -13.69 -5.95
CA LYS A 721 -22.81 -13.74 -7.21
C LYS A 721 -24.30 -13.90 -7.00
N ASP A 722 -24.72 -14.58 -5.93
CA ASP A 722 -26.15 -14.72 -5.61
C ASP A 722 -26.40 -14.90 -4.09
N PRO A 723 -26.35 -13.81 -3.30
CA PRO A 723 -26.60 -13.84 -1.86
C PRO A 723 -28.05 -14.22 -1.48
N LYS A 724 -28.94 -14.49 -2.46
CA LYS A 724 -30.31 -14.96 -2.20
C LYS A 724 -30.48 -16.46 -2.39
N LYS A 725 -29.57 -17.13 -3.11
CA LYS A 725 -29.77 -18.52 -3.54
C LYS A 725 -29.13 -19.56 -2.63
N TYR A 726 -28.06 -19.18 -1.93
CA TYR A 726 -27.39 -20.05 -0.95
C TYR A 726 -27.20 -19.27 0.35
N GLY A 727 -27.95 -19.66 1.38
CA GLY A 727 -27.67 -19.25 2.75
C GLY A 727 -26.25 -19.62 3.15
N PHE A 728 -25.66 -18.80 4.01
CA PHE A 728 -24.26 -18.79 4.40
C PHE A 728 -23.55 -20.21 4.48
N ARG A 729 -22.49 -20.61 3.68
CA ARG A 729 -21.20 -21.42 3.91
C ARG A 729 -19.82 -20.94 3.28
N VAL A 730 -18.72 -20.64 4.02
CA VAL A 730 -17.47 -19.94 3.49
C VAL A 730 -16.90 -20.70 2.28
N PRO A 731 -16.27 -20.07 1.25
CA PRO A 731 -15.46 -20.82 0.30
C PRO A 731 -14.53 -21.78 1.06
N ARG A 732 -14.68 -23.10 0.83
CA ARG A 732 -13.84 -24.10 1.51
C ARG A 732 -12.40 -23.65 1.33
N PRO A 733 -11.58 -23.63 2.41
CA PRO A 733 -10.21 -23.13 2.30
C PRO A 733 -9.55 -23.81 1.13
N TYR A 734 -9.10 -22.99 0.17
CA TYR A 734 -8.42 -23.50 -1.01
C TYR A 734 -7.27 -24.37 -0.51
N ARG A 735 -7.12 -25.55 -1.09
CA ARG A 735 -6.05 -26.47 -0.71
C ARG A 735 -4.73 -25.84 -1.13
N LEU A 736 -4.19 -25.02 -0.22
CA LEU A 736 -2.92 -24.36 -0.40
C LEU A 736 -1.87 -25.42 -0.77
N PRO A 737 -0.98 -25.14 -1.74
CA PRO A 737 0.13 -26.03 -2.00
C PRO A 737 0.87 -26.24 -0.68
N ALA A 738 1.02 -27.50 -0.29
CA ALA A 738 1.85 -27.83 0.85
C ALA A 738 3.29 -27.40 0.52
N LEU A 739 3.97 -26.76 1.47
CA LEU A 739 5.39 -26.48 1.32
C LEU A 739 6.15 -27.80 1.47
N ASP A 740 6.24 -28.55 0.38
CA ASP A 740 6.98 -29.80 0.31
C ASP A 740 8.44 -29.53 0.72
N SER A 741 8.98 -30.37 1.60
CA SER A 741 10.36 -30.25 2.08
C SER A 741 11.38 -30.33 0.94
N ALA A 742 11.01 -30.97 -0.18
CA ALA A 742 11.81 -30.97 -1.41
C ALA A 742 11.78 -29.63 -2.19
N ASN A 743 10.69 -28.85 -2.10
CA ASN A 743 10.52 -27.58 -2.82
C ASN A 743 10.84 -26.34 -1.97
N VAL A 744 11.43 -26.52 -0.78
CA VAL A 744 11.87 -25.45 0.13
C VAL A 744 12.73 -24.40 -0.58
N THR A 745 13.62 -24.79 -1.51
CA THR A 745 14.42 -23.84 -2.32
C THR A 745 13.59 -22.92 -3.24
N ALA A 746 12.34 -23.26 -3.56
CA ALA A 746 11.47 -22.44 -4.41
C ALA A 746 10.69 -21.36 -3.64
N SER A 747 10.43 -21.52 -2.34
CA SER A 747 9.68 -20.55 -1.51
C SER A 747 10.54 -19.82 -0.48
N PHE A 748 11.73 -20.34 -0.18
CA PHE A 748 12.71 -19.68 0.69
C PHE A 748 13.86 -19.11 -0.16
N SER A 749 14.44 -17.98 0.28
CA SER A 749 15.63 -17.37 -0.34
C SER A 749 16.92 -18.09 0.09
N ILE A 750 16.96 -19.40 -0.14
CA ILE A 750 18.10 -20.25 0.21
C ILE A 750 19.01 -20.37 -1.01
N ALA A 751 20.08 -19.56 -1.03
CA ALA A 751 21.35 -20.11 -1.50
C ALA A 751 21.71 -21.24 -0.52
N PRO A 752 22.06 -22.46 -0.99
CA PRO A 752 22.38 -23.55 -0.08
C PRO A 752 23.50 -23.09 0.85
N PRO A 753 23.45 -23.45 2.15
CA PRO A 753 24.52 -23.11 3.07
C PRO A 753 25.76 -23.91 2.68
N GLN A 754 26.56 -23.35 1.77
CA GLN A 754 27.98 -23.66 1.77
C GLN A 754 28.45 -23.39 3.19
N LYS A 755 28.96 -24.43 3.85
CA LYS A 755 29.86 -24.26 4.98
C LYS A 755 31.11 -23.58 4.44
N ALA A 756 31.02 -22.26 4.25
CA ALA A 756 32.15 -21.36 4.35
C ALA A 756 32.61 -21.37 5.81
N ALA A 757 33.16 -22.52 6.23
CA ALA A 757 34.16 -22.52 7.25
C ALA A 757 35.22 -21.55 6.74
N LEU A 758 35.32 -20.38 7.37
CA LEU A 758 36.39 -19.45 7.12
C LEU A 758 37.67 -20.21 7.49
N GLN A 759 38.32 -20.82 6.49
CA GLN A 759 39.62 -21.45 6.66
C GLN A 759 40.63 -20.30 6.75
N LEU A 760 40.61 -19.62 7.90
CA LEU A 760 41.67 -18.74 8.34
C LEU A 760 42.97 -19.49 8.11
N THR A 761 43.83 -18.91 7.28
CA THR A 761 45.16 -19.42 7.03
C THR A 761 45.92 -19.55 8.36
N PRO A 762 46.93 -20.41 8.47
CA PRO A 762 47.76 -20.47 9.68
C PRO A 762 48.36 -19.11 10.07
N ALA A 763 48.57 -18.22 9.09
CA ALA A 763 48.98 -16.84 9.32
C ALA A 763 47.89 -15.99 9.99
N GLU A 764 46.65 -16.00 9.48
CA GLU A 764 45.53 -15.27 10.09
C GLU A 764 45.16 -15.79 11.47
N ARG A 765 45.24 -17.12 11.69
CA ARG A 765 45.05 -17.70 13.04
C ARG A 765 46.13 -17.23 14.01
N ARG A 766 47.39 -17.12 13.57
CA ARG A 766 48.48 -16.54 14.36
C ARG A 766 48.25 -15.05 14.63
N GLU A 767 47.85 -14.26 13.63
CA GLU A 767 47.57 -12.83 13.85
C GLU A 767 46.40 -12.62 14.82
N ILE A 768 45.35 -13.42 14.73
CA ILE A 768 44.20 -13.37 15.65
C ILE A 768 44.62 -13.81 17.06
N LYS A 769 45.30 -14.96 17.24
CA LYS A 769 45.81 -15.39 18.56
C LYS A 769 46.73 -14.30 19.16
N GLU A 770 47.62 -13.68 18.39
CA GLU A 770 48.53 -12.64 18.87
C GLU A 770 47.83 -11.29 19.16
N ARG A 771 46.79 -10.91 18.40
CA ARG A 771 45.93 -9.76 18.73
C ARG A 771 45.12 -9.99 20.00
N MET A 772 44.61 -11.20 20.22
CA MET A 772 43.88 -11.55 21.44
C MET A 772 44.82 -11.58 22.65
N LYS A 773 46.00 -12.19 22.52
CA LYS A 773 47.07 -12.16 23.52
C LYS A 773 47.43 -10.72 23.93
N LYS A 774 47.75 -9.84 22.98
CA LYS A 774 48.07 -8.42 23.26
C LYS A 774 46.90 -7.64 23.90
N LYS A 775 45.65 -7.96 23.55
CA LYS A 775 44.46 -7.38 24.23
C LYS A 775 44.35 -7.88 25.68
N CYS A 776 44.59 -9.17 25.93
CA CYS A 776 44.59 -9.74 27.28
C CYS A 776 45.75 -9.20 28.13
N GLU A 777 46.98 -9.19 27.62
CA GLU A 777 48.13 -8.58 28.29
C GLU A 777 47.85 -7.13 28.68
N LYS A 778 47.24 -6.33 27.79
CA LYS A 778 46.86 -4.95 28.09
C LYS A 778 45.78 -4.87 29.18
N LYS A 779 44.77 -5.75 29.15
CA LYS A 779 43.69 -5.79 30.16
C LYS A 779 44.23 -6.20 31.52
N VAL A 780 44.95 -7.32 31.61
CA VAL A 780 45.55 -7.84 32.85
C VAL A 780 46.54 -6.83 33.47
N ASN A 781 47.34 -6.14 32.66
CA ASN A 781 48.23 -5.08 33.17
C ASN A 781 47.48 -3.82 33.66
N VAL A 782 46.33 -3.49 33.06
CA VAL A 782 45.45 -2.40 33.55
C VAL A 782 44.82 -2.79 34.88
N ASP A 783 44.29 -4.00 35.00
CA ASP A 783 43.66 -4.50 36.23
C ASP A 783 44.68 -4.67 37.37
N ALA A 784 45.90 -5.14 37.08
CA ALA A 784 47.00 -5.22 38.03
C ALA A 784 47.45 -3.83 38.53
N ARG A 785 47.53 -2.84 37.63
CA ARG A 785 47.81 -1.44 38.00
C ARG A 785 46.68 -0.83 38.84
N ALA A 786 45.42 -1.06 38.48
CA ALA A 786 44.27 -0.59 39.24
C ALA A 786 44.27 -1.14 40.68
N LYS A 787 44.67 -2.41 40.85
CA LYS A 787 44.80 -3.08 42.15
C LYS A 787 46.15 -2.82 42.86
N ARG A 788 47.04 -1.99 42.30
CA ARG A 788 48.40 -1.69 42.80
C ARG A 788 49.27 -2.92 43.13
N LYS A 789 48.98 -4.08 42.53
CA LYS A 789 49.68 -5.35 42.80
C LYS A 789 50.57 -5.71 41.62
N LYS A 790 51.86 -5.99 41.88
CA LYS A 790 52.70 -6.73 40.91
C LYS A 790 52.24 -8.18 40.94
N LEU A 791 51.72 -8.68 39.82
CA LEU A 791 51.49 -10.10 39.64
C LEU A 791 52.83 -10.82 39.50
N SER A 792 52.97 -11.97 40.16
CA SER A 792 54.05 -12.92 39.88
C SER A 792 53.89 -13.52 38.47
N PRO A 793 54.93 -14.11 37.86
CA PRO A 793 54.82 -14.77 36.55
C PRO A 793 53.72 -15.83 36.51
N LYS A 794 53.48 -16.56 37.63
CA LYS A 794 52.40 -17.54 37.73
C LYS A 794 51.03 -16.88 37.71
N GLU A 795 50.79 -15.87 38.55
CA GLU A 795 49.50 -15.15 38.58
C GLU A 795 49.22 -14.41 37.26
N LEU A 796 50.26 -13.95 36.55
CA LEU A 796 50.12 -13.35 35.23
C LEU A 796 49.71 -14.41 34.18
N ALA A 797 50.30 -15.61 34.23
CA ALA A 797 49.94 -16.72 33.36
C ALA A 797 48.50 -17.21 33.63
N GLU A 798 48.10 -17.34 34.90
CA GLU A 798 46.72 -17.67 35.32
C GLU A 798 45.72 -16.60 34.84
N ALA A 799 46.00 -15.31 35.06
CA ALA A 799 45.13 -14.23 34.58
C ALA A 799 45.08 -14.13 33.04
N MET A 800 46.10 -14.60 32.33
CA MET A 800 46.08 -14.72 30.86
C MET A 800 45.31 -15.96 30.39
N ARG A 801 45.39 -17.08 31.11
CA ARG A 801 44.58 -18.30 30.89
C ARG A 801 43.08 -17.96 31.01
N ASP A 802 42.68 -17.33 32.12
CA ASP A 802 41.30 -16.87 32.36
C ASP A 802 40.81 -15.87 31.29
N CYS A 803 41.71 -15.02 30.79
CA CYS A 803 41.36 -14.02 29.78
C CYS A 803 41.24 -14.60 28.35
N LEU A 804 41.92 -15.71 28.06
CA LEU A 804 41.93 -16.34 26.74
C LEU A 804 41.01 -17.57 26.64
N GLY A 805 40.62 -18.18 27.76
CA GLY A 805 39.69 -19.31 27.80
C GLY A 805 40.23 -20.59 27.18
N ILE A 806 41.49 -20.94 27.50
CA ILE A 806 42.23 -22.08 26.94
C ILE A 806 42.42 -23.16 28.02
N ASP A 807 42.16 -24.42 27.65
CA ASP A 807 42.36 -25.62 28.49
C ASP A 807 43.84 -26.07 28.53
N GLU A 808 44.23 -26.91 29.48
CA GLU A 808 45.64 -27.31 29.67
C GLU A 808 46.21 -28.10 28.47
N GLU A 809 45.38 -28.88 27.74
CA GLU A 809 45.80 -29.61 26.52
C GLU A 809 46.15 -28.72 25.30
N GLU A 810 45.76 -27.43 25.26
CA GLU A 810 46.13 -26.52 24.15
C GLU A 810 47.39 -25.68 24.46
N LEU A 811 48.05 -25.91 25.61
CA LEU A 811 49.18 -25.10 26.10
C LEU A 811 50.54 -25.83 26.07
N ASP A 812 50.54 -27.17 26.19
CA ASP A 812 51.72 -28.04 26.02
C ASP A 812 52.10 -28.24 24.52
#